data_AF-A0A1Q2SL49-F1
#
_entry.id   AF-A0A1Q2SL49-F1
#
_cell.length_a   1.000
_cell.length_b   1.000
_cell.length_c   1.000
_cell.angle_alpha   90.00
_cell.angle_beta   90.00
_cell.angle_gamma   90.00
#
_symmetry.space_group_name_H-M   'P 1'
#
loop_
_entity.id
_entity.type
_entity.pdbx_description
1 polymer ?
#
loop_
_entity_poly.entity_id
_entity_poly.type
_entity_poly.pdbx_seq_one_letter_code
_entity_poly.pdbx_strand_id
1 'polypeptide(L)'
;MNEMIKKNNWGIGLLLGVLLALSISTPSRGAGSAIVIDNVMSQFSGSQTNVPVTFGQIFKVGDVPKGTTVAAMINNQAIPLQVDVKASYPDGSLRHAVLTAQIPSLAGNSQQSLQLSTTASSAGATSITLSQLLATSYDAIASVTLNGAVYTVAARTLLEAAESAGQCAAWGTSCNIWLEGSLVSEWVVNGSVQSSDGTSNPNLRVYFAIRAYGGANPGEIAYVSTDIIFENTWAYTLPALLEYSATVTSGSASFSSETLSQYPYTRWHKVLWWNEQQPQVYVQQNTQYIQETGAISRYMALSPAESYLANLPQSCPPLQICDQEKAMGEEGAQDGIGPLPLWTTVYIENPDIRAYNNMLANTDGIGPYSVHYRDQATGWPVSIQRHPYITITNWGYANHAGYNGSSAIDKSYLADLLPPNCTNCNNPDSYDTAHQPSVAYVPYMVTGSYYYMSELALDASYNEIWSDPPARKYATGLIGNYAQPQPRGIAWTIRNVADAAYLLPDNYPLKAEFNEDINNNLTFFNTTYSNNPSANIFGVPQPFRDDGSQPWQMSPFMHAFLVWSFQHLADLGFSEAAAFVKWLGQYEIHVMTAWQQEPTGFCWTLAETYNLPVQTPSGDWLTYDEAYAQKWPTLKGLTCNSPQMAQALTAVGLPDKGYGPYQVGQMFDHAYANDGFPANLQIALAALVDAGVANAQSAWNIFQSRSVQPSGEDTYNDYPNFALLPRSATNEPIVNIFAKPNPMVSGKASIIYWDASAATSCSAPWMSNTETDGSLQVVTSGGNKTYSVGCTGSNGSSEASFTLYAVGNEPPSSSALSSSSGSGSKGNEGGSSSSSSGSGSGDPPSVPPNNGDPSSSNDPPPLGVLPPPSGALGSIAADCANLQTCTLTVETKGPFPDLDADGMGWSSGEYAQLSDGRSCILFLLGHTTDGNQNNSVRCFNAATDQFSYLLPNTENDQFAISGNGIAVRDNMTMLNVPNVGLLVFGGAYGNIMPSGTPWDGFLDYNLGQWTFINNIYKLFIPPSNFFTLDGSVEVASWSSMNPATAWSQARNVGFVYGGDNHAGDPSNALTLVQPNSNGDGLFSLESITPPPLGTMPCTLVRNNAVAVGNWAYVVGGRCDHATGGVYDENAFRRFNLQNQTWQTLAPLPHPRRMPVVTYDSHSGYIVVYGGNGLDQPTPNDQNQPGYWPAHNSVYLWNVATQGPWLDITEQANMPYIRNGAGAYDPTTGWHCYRPGNVYDANGNVISFTSATRSVSCMQLEFTSSK
;
A
#
# COMPACT_ATOMS: atom_id res chain seq x y z
N MET A 1 66.89 -10.68 -26.51
CA MET A 1 68.35 -10.83 -26.73
C MET A 1 69.06 -10.54 -25.42
N ASN A 2 70.25 -11.13 -25.21
CA ASN A 2 71.37 -10.79 -24.33
C ASN A 2 71.12 -10.06 -22.97
N GLU A 3 71.74 -10.41 -21.85
CA GLU A 3 72.56 -11.56 -21.41
C GLU A 3 72.40 -11.60 -19.85
N MET A 4 72.33 -12.74 -19.16
CA MET A 4 73.44 -13.63 -18.76
C MET A 4 74.61 -12.92 -18.03
N ILE A 5 75.26 -13.46 -16.97
CA ILE A 5 75.04 -14.63 -16.05
C ILE A 5 76.23 -14.66 -15.03
N LYS A 6 76.24 -15.60 -14.04
CA LYS A 6 77.43 -16.09 -13.26
C LYS A 6 78.01 -15.14 -12.16
N LYS A 7 78.62 -15.60 -11.03
CA LYS A 7 78.65 -16.93 -10.36
C LYS A 7 79.29 -16.92 -8.94
N ASN A 8 78.93 -17.91 -8.12
CA ASN A 8 79.74 -18.75 -7.19
C ASN A 8 80.68 -18.20 -6.08
N ASN A 9 80.38 -18.65 -4.84
CA ASN A 9 81.16 -19.60 -3.99
C ASN A 9 81.81 -19.19 -2.65
N TRP A 10 81.24 -19.77 -1.56
CA TRP A 10 81.86 -20.62 -0.51
C TRP A 10 83.14 -20.14 0.24
N GLY A 11 83.11 -20.09 1.59
CA GLY A 11 84.36 -20.06 2.39
C GLY A 11 84.30 -19.74 3.89
N ILE A 12 83.83 -20.68 4.73
CA ILE A 12 84.21 -20.97 6.14
C ILE A 12 84.49 -19.78 7.12
N GLY A 13 83.66 -19.71 8.18
CA GLY A 13 83.65 -18.67 9.20
C GLY A 13 84.77 -18.63 10.26
N LEU A 14 84.67 -17.59 11.10
CA LEU A 14 85.04 -17.57 12.51
C LEU A 14 84.03 -16.67 13.26
N LEU A 15 83.89 -16.81 14.58
CA LEU A 15 82.76 -16.22 15.33
C LEU A 15 83.24 -15.56 16.63
N LEU A 16 83.23 -14.22 16.72
CA LEU A 16 83.41 -13.49 17.98
C LEU A 16 83.01 -11.99 17.90
N GLY A 17 81.91 -11.62 18.55
CA GLY A 17 81.80 -10.41 19.38
C GLY A 17 81.63 -9.01 18.74
N VAL A 18 80.38 -8.54 18.78
CA VAL A 18 79.96 -7.12 19.04
C VAL A 18 79.99 -6.11 17.88
N LEU A 19 78.93 -5.26 17.86
CA LEU A 19 78.71 -4.07 17.02
C LEU A 19 78.65 -4.28 15.49
N LEU A 20 77.51 -4.78 15.03
CA LEU A 20 76.97 -4.44 13.71
C LEU A 20 75.66 -3.66 13.87
N ALA A 21 75.51 -2.56 13.14
CA ALA A 21 74.21 -1.90 13.03
C ALA A 21 73.31 -2.74 12.12
N LEU A 22 72.16 -3.21 12.63
CA LEU A 22 71.11 -3.70 11.74
C LEU A 22 70.53 -2.49 10.99
N SER A 23 70.94 -2.34 9.74
CA SER A 23 70.13 -1.66 8.74
C SER A 23 68.83 -2.46 8.58
N ILE A 24 67.80 -2.11 9.35
CA ILE A 24 66.45 -2.63 9.14
C ILE A 24 66.02 -2.13 7.76
N SER A 25 66.18 -2.97 6.75
CA SER A 25 65.52 -2.79 5.47
C SER A 25 64.03 -3.02 5.69
N THR A 26 63.33 -1.95 6.11
CA THR A 26 61.88 -1.93 6.10
C THR A 26 61.43 -2.30 4.69
N PRO A 27 60.67 -3.39 4.51
CA PRO A 27 60.00 -3.60 3.24
C PRO A 27 58.95 -2.50 3.16
N SER A 28 59.23 -1.46 2.38
CA SER A 28 58.22 -0.54 1.91
C SER A 28 57.29 -1.32 0.98
N ARG A 29 56.35 -2.06 1.58
CA ARG A 29 55.15 -2.52 0.88
C ARG A 29 54.52 -1.25 0.32
N GLY A 30 54.66 -1.06 -0.98
CA GLY A 30 53.93 0.00 -1.66
C GLY A 30 52.46 -0.22 -1.39
N ALA A 31 51.75 0.83 -0.99
CA ALA A 31 50.30 0.76 -0.94
C ALA A 31 49.81 0.35 -2.34
N GLY A 32 48.96 -0.66 -2.40
CA GLY A 32 48.10 -0.82 -3.57
C GLY A 32 47.26 0.46 -3.71
N SER A 33 46.75 0.71 -4.92
CA SER A 33 45.64 1.65 -5.06
C SER A 33 44.53 1.26 -4.09
N ALA A 34 43.84 2.26 -3.53
CA ALA A 34 42.58 2.00 -2.84
C ALA A 34 41.64 1.27 -3.81
N ILE A 35 40.98 0.22 -3.34
CA ILE A 35 39.82 -0.37 -4.00
C ILE A 35 38.62 0.55 -3.73
N VAL A 36 38.38 0.75 -2.44
CA VAL A 36 37.30 1.55 -1.86
C VAL A 36 37.80 2.20 -0.57
N ILE A 37 37.16 3.29 -0.17
CA ILE A 37 37.39 3.97 1.11
C ILE A 37 36.04 4.14 1.78
N ASP A 38 35.89 3.47 2.92
CA ASP A 38 34.72 3.52 3.80
C ASP A 38 35.04 4.41 5.02
N ASN A 39 34.04 4.66 5.88
CA ASN A 39 34.18 5.52 7.06
C ASN A 39 33.75 4.77 8.34
N VAL A 40 34.66 4.68 9.30
CA VAL A 40 34.36 4.19 10.66
C VAL A 40 33.98 5.38 11.54
N MET A 41 32.74 5.39 12.03
CA MET A 41 32.15 6.49 12.80
C MET A 41 31.89 6.08 14.26
N SER A 42 32.39 6.85 15.23
CA SER A 42 32.07 6.64 16.65
C SER A 42 30.68 7.17 16.98
N GLN A 43 29.81 6.30 17.49
CA GLN A 43 28.50 6.66 18.05
C GLN A 43 28.58 7.03 19.54
N PHE A 44 29.78 6.96 20.13
CA PHE A 44 30.04 7.35 21.52
C PHE A 44 30.87 8.63 21.59
N SER A 45 30.62 9.44 22.62
CA SER A 45 31.28 10.72 22.90
C SER A 45 32.62 10.59 23.64
N GLY A 46 32.92 9.42 24.20
CA GLY A 46 34.25 9.07 24.73
C GLY A 46 35.11 8.31 23.71
N SER A 47 36.41 8.19 23.99
CA SER A 47 37.32 7.38 23.18
C SER A 47 37.14 5.87 23.43
N GLN A 48 37.20 5.09 22.36
CA GLN A 48 37.18 3.63 22.37
C GLN A 48 38.53 3.09 21.84
N THR A 49 38.95 1.89 22.28
CA THR A 49 40.23 1.27 21.88
C THR A 49 40.05 -0.21 21.61
N ASN A 50 40.75 -0.77 20.62
CA ASN A 50 40.55 -2.13 20.13
C ASN A 50 39.07 -2.42 19.79
N VAL A 51 38.42 -1.50 19.08
CA VAL A 51 37.05 -1.66 18.60
C VAL A 51 37.05 -2.66 17.43
N PRO A 52 36.35 -3.81 17.52
CA PRO A 52 36.10 -4.63 16.36
C PRO A 52 34.95 -4.01 15.53
N VAL A 53 35.07 -4.05 14.21
CA VAL A 53 33.97 -3.78 13.28
C VAL A 53 33.83 -4.94 12.31
N THR A 54 32.62 -5.44 12.10
CA THR A 54 32.30 -6.49 11.12
C THR A 54 31.21 -6.00 10.19
N PHE A 55 31.44 -6.14 8.88
CA PHE A 55 30.54 -5.69 7.82
C PHE A 55 30.69 -6.57 6.58
N GLY A 56 29.70 -6.59 5.70
CA GLY A 56 29.76 -7.23 4.39
C GLY A 56 30.32 -6.27 3.36
N GLN A 57 31.14 -6.74 2.43
CA GLN A 57 31.72 -5.92 1.37
C GLN A 57 31.57 -6.63 0.02
N ILE A 58 30.86 -5.96 -0.89
CA ILE A 58 30.85 -6.28 -2.33
C ILE A 58 32.09 -5.66 -3.00
N PHE A 59 32.60 -6.29 -4.05
CA PHE A 59 33.76 -5.83 -4.83
C PHE A 59 33.46 -5.89 -6.33
N LYS A 60 34.16 -5.07 -7.14
CA LYS A 60 34.09 -5.16 -8.61
C LYS A 60 34.87 -6.35 -9.13
N VAL A 61 34.47 -6.86 -10.30
CA VAL A 61 35.21 -7.91 -11.04
C VAL A 61 36.68 -7.49 -11.20
N GLY A 62 37.59 -8.29 -10.66
CA GLY A 62 39.03 -8.08 -10.76
C GLY A 62 39.68 -7.10 -9.77
N ASP A 63 38.94 -6.38 -8.91
CA ASP A 63 39.55 -5.48 -7.90
C ASP A 63 40.36 -6.25 -6.84
N VAL A 64 39.90 -7.47 -6.52
CA VAL A 64 40.64 -8.45 -5.70
C VAL A 64 40.83 -9.72 -6.54
N PRO A 65 41.89 -9.80 -7.37
CA PRO A 65 42.13 -10.94 -8.26
C PRO A 65 42.32 -12.27 -7.54
N LYS A 66 42.08 -13.37 -8.24
CA LYS A 66 42.31 -14.74 -7.77
C LYS A 66 43.71 -14.93 -7.17
N GLY A 67 43.78 -15.35 -5.91
CA GLY A 67 45.04 -15.53 -5.18
C GLY A 67 45.57 -14.29 -4.46
N THR A 68 44.78 -13.20 -4.44
CA THR A 68 44.97 -12.04 -3.57
C THR A 68 43.92 -12.03 -2.45
N THR A 69 44.03 -11.10 -1.52
CA THR A 69 43.05 -10.81 -0.47
C THR A 69 43.07 -9.32 -0.12
N VAL A 70 42.17 -8.88 0.75
CA VAL A 70 42.03 -7.49 1.17
C VAL A 70 42.98 -7.16 2.33
N ALA A 71 43.49 -5.93 2.37
CA ALA A 71 44.16 -5.32 3.51
C ALA A 71 43.54 -3.94 3.81
N ALA A 72 43.32 -3.66 5.09
CA ALA A 72 42.78 -2.39 5.57
C ALA A 72 43.89 -1.46 6.08
N MET A 73 43.72 -0.16 5.83
CA MET A 73 44.55 0.90 6.39
C MET A 73 43.71 2.02 6.99
N ILE A 74 44.19 2.60 8.09
CA ILE A 74 43.69 3.85 8.68
C ILE A 74 44.89 4.77 8.88
N ASN A 75 44.78 6.05 8.49
CA ASN A 75 45.87 7.04 8.56
C ASN A 75 47.18 6.57 7.88
N ASN A 76 47.07 5.84 6.76
CA ASN A 76 48.17 5.17 6.05
C ASN A 76 48.95 4.11 6.88
N GLN A 77 48.37 3.61 7.97
CA GLN A 77 48.91 2.48 8.74
C GLN A 77 48.02 1.25 8.54
N ALA A 78 48.65 0.10 8.24
CA ALA A 78 47.93 -1.17 8.12
C ALA A 78 47.40 -1.63 9.48
N ILE A 79 46.11 -1.97 9.53
CA ILE A 79 45.44 -2.52 10.72
C ILE A 79 45.14 -4.02 10.51
N PRO A 80 44.88 -4.80 11.58
CA PRO A 80 44.44 -6.18 11.43
C PRO A 80 43.08 -6.23 10.70
N LEU A 81 43.00 -7.05 9.66
CA LEU A 81 41.80 -7.35 8.90
C LEU A 81 41.68 -8.86 8.72
N GLN A 82 40.48 -9.39 8.93
CA GLN A 82 40.05 -10.73 8.58
C GLN A 82 39.08 -10.65 7.40
N VAL A 83 39.14 -11.64 6.50
CA VAL A 83 38.40 -11.68 5.23
C VAL A 83 37.75 -13.05 5.08
N ASP A 84 36.49 -13.16 5.51
CA ASP A 84 35.66 -14.35 5.35
C ASP A 84 35.00 -14.32 3.97
N VAL A 85 35.67 -14.88 2.96
CA VAL A 85 35.18 -14.96 1.58
C VAL A 85 33.83 -15.67 1.54
N LYS A 86 32.83 -15.02 0.92
CA LYS A 86 31.48 -15.57 0.72
C LYS A 86 31.25 -15.95 -0.73
N ALA A 87 31.37 -15.00 -1.66
CA ALA A 87 31.09 -15.22 -3.07
C ALA A 87 32.22 -14.73 -3.98
N SER A 88 32.40 -15.39 -5.12
CA SER A 88 33.43 -15.11 -6.12
C SER A 88 32.81 -14.85 -7.50
N TYR A 89 33.52 -14.16 -8.37
CA TYR A 89 33.18 -14.06 -9.80
C TYR A 89 33.71 -15.27 -10.59
N PRO A 90 33.22 -15.53 -11.83
CA PRO A 90 33.67 -16.66 -12.65
C PRO A 90 35.17 -16.67 -13.00
N ASP A 91 35.86 -15.53 -12.98
CA ASP A 91 37.32 -15.45 -13.14
C ASP A 91 38.08 -15.88 -11.86
N GLY A 92 37.38 -15.96 -10.73
CA GLY A 92 37.90 -16.23 -9.40
C GLY A 92 38.41 -15.01 -8.65
N SER A 93 38.07 -13.78 -9.10
CA SER A 93 38.17 -12.59 -8.26
C SER A 93 37.07 -12.60 -7.18
N LEU A 94 37.31 -11.88 -6.08
CA LEU A 94 36.34 -11.78 -4.99
C LEU A 94 35.11 -10.96 -5.43
N ARG A 95 33.91 -11.45 -5.13
CA ARG A 95 32.64 -10.74 -5.34
C ARG A 95 32.10 -10.20 -4.02
N HIS A 96 32.01 -11.05 -2.99
CA HIS A 96 31.52 -10.69 -1.66
C HIS A 96 32.32 -11.37 -0.55
N ALA A 97 32.62 -10.63 0.52
CA ALA A 97 33.18 -11.18 1.75
C ALA A 97 32.57 -10.49 2.97
N VAL A 98 32.61 -11.19 4.11
CA VAL A 98 32.44 -10.53 5.41
C VAL A 98 33.83 -10.13 5.91
N LEU A 99 34.00 -8.85 6.20
CA LEU A 99 35.24 -8.26 6.66
C LEU A 99 35.14 -8.00 8.16
N THR A 100 36.21 -8.30 8.90
CA THR A 100 36.34 -7.85 10.30
C THR A 100 37.64 -7.12 10.51
N ALA A 101 37.56 -5.83 10.84
CA ALA A 101 38.72 -4.97 11.09
C ALA A 101 38.86 -4.66 12.57
N GLN A 102 40.10 -4.63 13.06
CA GLN A 102 40.42 -4.24 14.43
C GLN A 102 40.91 -2.80 14.47
N ILE A 103 40.03 -1.88 14.86
CA ILE A 103 40.30 -0.44 14.95
C ILE A 103 41.10 -0.17 16.25
N PRO A 104 42.37 0.27 16.21
CA PRO A 104 43.20 0.35 17.42
C PRO A 104 42.73 1.42 18.41
N SER A 105 42.29 2.58 17.90
CA SER A 105 41.76 3.69 18.71
C SER A 105 40.82 4.55 17.87
N LEU A 106 39.62 4.77 18.39
CA LEU A 106 38.56 5.58 17.78
C LEU A 106 38.16 6.68 18.77
N ALA A 107 38.31 7.94 18.38
CA ALA A 107 37.99 9.06 19.27
C ALA A 107 36.48 9.32 19.32
N GLY A 108 36.01 9.93 20.41
CA GLY A 108 34.60 10.24 20.60
C GLY A 108 34.07 11.17 19.51
N ASN A 109 32.88 10.86 18.98
CA ASN A 109 32.23 11.53 17.85
C ASN A 109 33.15 11.71 16.60
N SER A 110 34.16 10.84 16.42
CA SER A 110 35.10 10.95 15.29
C SER A 110 34.77 9.99 14.14
N GLN A 111 35.17 10.41 12.95
CA GLN A 111 35.15 9.63 11.72
C GLN A 111 36.60 9.30 11.31
N GLN A 112 36.85 8.06 10.90
CA GLN A 112 38.15 7.60 10.39
C GLN A 112 37.96 6.89 9.05
N SER A 113 38.69 7.33 8.02
CA SER A 113 38.66 6.67 6.71
C SER A 113 39.36 5.30 6.76
N LEU A 114 38.61 4.26 6.44
CA LEU A 114 39.03 2.87 6.32
C LEU A 114 39.31 2.59 4.84
N GLN A 115 40.58 2.64 4.45
CA GLN A 115 40.99 2.33 3.08
C GLN A 115 41.15 0.82 2.91
N LEU A 116 40.38 0.22 2.01
CA LEU A 116 40.55 -1.17 1.58
C LEU A 116 41.47 -1.23 0.34
N SER A 117 42.34 -2.23 0.29
CA SER A 117 43.37 -2.38 -0.75
C SER A 117 43.75 -3.84 -0.98
N THR A 118 44.24 -4.16 -2.18
CA THR A 118 44.60 -5.52 -2.58
C THR A 118 46.01 -5.90 -2.09
N THR A 119 46.16 -7.07 -1.46
CA THR A 119 47.45 -7.66 -1.05
C THR A 119 47.58 -9.11 -1.51
N ALA A 120 48.81 -9.59 -1.67
CA ALA A 120 49.05 -11.04 -1.81
C ALA A 120 48.63 -11.77 -0.52
N SER A 121 47.94 -12.91 -0.66
CA SER A 121 47.45 -13.71 0.46
C SER A 121 48.61 -14.35 1.25
N SER A 122 48.57 -14.20 2.57
CA SER A 122 49.48 -14.88 3.50
C SER A 122 48.85 -16.18 4.04
N ALA A 123 49.66 -17.02 4.69
CA ALA A 123 49.12 -18.09 5.52
C ALA A 123 48.19 -17.51 6.60
N GLY A 124 47.07 -18.19 6.87
CA GLY A 124 46.12 -17.77 7.90
C GLY A 124 46.72 -17.81 9.29
N ALA A 125 46.31 -16.86 10.14
CA ALA A 125 46.52 -16.94 11.57
C ALA A 125 45.52 -17.95 12.19
N THR A 126 45.86 -18.50 13.36
CA THR A 126 45.00 -19.46 14.07
C THR A 126 43.62 -18.86 14.36
N SER A 127 42.56 -19.59 14.03
CA SER A 127 41.18 -19.19 14.32
C SER A 127 40.87 -19.20 15.82
N ILE A 128 39.90 -18.39 16.22
CA ILE A 128 39.31 -18.44 17.57
C ILE A 128 38.52 -19.75 17.67
N THR A 129 38.82 -20.58 18.67
CA THR A 129 38.20 -21.91 18.78
C THR A 129 36.96 -21.88 19.67
N LEU A 130 36.02 -22.81 19.41
CA LEU A 130 34.84 -22.99 20.26
C LEU A 130 35.23 -23.31 21.71
N SER A 131 36.27 -24.12 21.91
CA SER A 131 36.89 -24.37 23.22
C SER A 131 37.43 -23.12 23.94
N GLN A 132 37.86 -22.07 23.23
CA GLN A 132 38.23 -20.78 23.85
C GLN A 132 37.00 -20.01 24.33
N LEU A 133 35.92 -19.99 23.55
CA LEU A 133 34.64 -19.41 23.97
C LEU A 133 34.06 -20.16 25.19
N LEU A 134 34.05 -21.48 25.16
CA LEU A 134 33.55 -22.33 26.25
C LEU A 134 34.39 -22.26 27.54
N ALA A 135 35.67 -21.87 27.43
CA ALA A 135 36.51 -21.59 28.61
C ALA A 135 36.13 -20.30 29.35
N THR A 136 35.30 -19.43 28.75
CA THR A 136 34.73 -18.25 29.41
C THR A 136 33.43 -18.60 30.17
N SER A 137 32.87 -17.63 30.90
CA SER A 137 31.51 -17.73 31.46
C SER A 137 30.42 -17.23 30.50
N TYR A 138 30.66 -17.26 29.19
CA TYR A 138 29.64 -16.92 28.19
C TYR A 138 28.47 -17.92 28.23
N ASP A 139 27.26 -17.37 28.15
CA ASP A 139 26.02 -18.05 27.78
C ASP A 139 25.00 -17.00 27.31
N ALA A 140 24.06 -17.43 26.49
CA ALA A 140 22.89 -16.67 26.07
C ALA A 140 21.67 -17.58 26.14
N ILE A 141 20.61 -17.13 26.80
CA ILE A 141 19.45 -17.97 27.14
C ILE A 141 18.20 -17.35 26.53
N ALA A 142 17.40 -18.17 25.84
CA ALA A 142 16.05 -17.83 25.45
C ALA A 142 15.06 -18.55 26.38
N SER A 143 14.13 -17.78 26.94
CA SER A 143 13.06 -18.25 27.83
C SER A 143 11.72 -17.76 27.28
N VAL A 144 10.75 -18.65 27.13
CA VAL A 144 9.40 -18.31 26.66
C VAL A 144 8.34 -18.79 27.65
N THR A 145 7.32 -17.96 27.89
CA THR A 145 6.17 -18.32 28.72
C THR A 145 4.98 -18.62 27.82
N LEU A 146 4.73 -19.90 27.55
CA LEU A 146 3.69 -20.41 26.66
C LEU A 146 2.64 -21.15 27.50
N ASN A 147 1.38 -20.73 27.43
CA ASN A 147 0.27 -21.30 28.22
C ASN A 147 0.56 -21.36 29.75
N GLY A 148 1.33 -20.40 30.28
CA GLY A 148 1.75 -20.34 31.68
C GLY A 148 2.86 -21.30 32.08
N ALA A 149 3.35 -22.14 31.17
CA ALA A 149 4.54 -22.95 31.35
C ALA A 149 5.77 -22.23 30.78
N VAL A 150 6.90 -22.31 31.49
CA VAL A 150 8.17 -21.75 31.03
C VAL A 150 8.97 -22.82 30.29
N TYR A 151 9.37 -22.52 29.06
CA TYR A 151 10.29 -23.32 28.26
C TYR A 151 11.57 -22.52 28.02
N THR A 152 12.73 -23.18 28.08
CA THR A 152 14.03 -22.52 27.89
C THR A 152 14.93 -23.27 26.91
N VAL A 153 15.91 -22.56 26.36
CA VAL A 153 17.05 -23.12 25.61
C VAL A 153 18.26 -22.20 25.78
N ALA A 154 19.45 -22.77 25.95
CA ALA A 154 20.68 -22.05 26.25
C ALA A 154 21.76 -22.33 25.19
N ALA A 155 22.38 -21.26 24.68
CA ALA A 155 23.44 -21.32 23.68
C ALA A 155 24.61 -22.19 24.16
N ARG A 156 25.04 -22.03 25.42
CA ARG A 156 26.17 -22.78 25.99
C ARG A 156 25.94 -24.28 25.96
N THR A 157 24.74 -24.76 26.33
CA THR A 157 24.42 -26.20 26.30
C THR A 157 24.49 -26.78 24.89
N LEU A 158 24.03 -26.01 23.89
CA LEU A 158 24.10 -26.40 22.48
C LEU A 158 25.55 -26.41 21.96
N LEU A 159 26.35 -25.40 22.33
CA LEU A 159 27.78 -25.32 22.01
C LEU A 159 28.60 -26.46 22.66
N GLU A 160 28.38 -26.75 23.93
CA GLU A 160 29.07 -27.84 24.67
C GLU A 160 28.73 -29.22 24.07
N ALA A 161 27.49 -29.41 23.60
CA ALA A 161 27.09 -30.61 22.86
C ALA A 161 27.76 -30.70 21.48
N ALA A 162 27.81 -29.60 20.73
CA ALA A 162 28.39 -29.55 19.39
C ALA A 162 29.92 -29.76 19.39
N GLU A 163 30.64 -29.16 20.34
CA GLU A 163 32.08 -29.40 20.58
C GLU A 163 32.32 -30.87 20.97
N SER A 164 31.54 -31.40 21.93
CA SER A 164 31.67 -32.79 22.40
C SER A 164 31.41 -33.83 21.31
N ALA A 165 30.56 -33.51 20.32
CA ALA A 165 30.25 -34.36 19.19
C ALA A 165 31.15 -34.11 17.95
N GLY A 166 31.96 -33.04 17.94
CA GLY A 166 32.76 -32.62 16.79
C GLY A 166 31.91 -32.22 15.58
N GLN A 167 30.75 -31.61 15.80
CA GLN A 167 29.71 -31.41 14.78
C GLN A 167 29.70 -30.01 14.13
N CYS A 168 30.55 -29.08 14.57
CA CYS A 168 30.66 -27.77 13.96
C CYS A 168 31.37 -27.83 12.60
N ALA A 169 30.67 -27.41 11.54
CA ALA A 169 31.19 -27.32 10.17
C ALA A 169 30.49 -26.20 9.40
N ALA A 170 31.07 -25.75 8.29
CA ALA A 170 30.34 -24.88 7.36
C ALA A 170 29.05 -25.57 6.88
N TRP A 171 27.92 -24.89 7.04
CA TRP A 171 26.55 -25.37 6.78
C TRP A 171 26.10 -26.58 7.62
N GLY A 172 26.77 -26.85 8.74
CA GLY A 172 26.38 -27.89 9.70
C GLY A 172 25.01 -27.59 10.35
N THR A 173 24.11 -28.56 10.34
CA THR A 173 22.69 -28.36 10.72
C THR A 173 22.48 -28.13 12.21
N SER A 174 23.33 -28.73 13.06
CA SER A 174 23.32 -28.53 14.52
C SER A 174 24.32 -27.46 15.00
N CYS A 175 25.39 -27.24 14.24
CA CYS A 175 26.37 -26.17 14.46
C CYS A 175 26.98 -25.75 13.12
N ASN A 176 26.61 -24.57 12.63
CA ASN A 176 27.19 -23.95 11.45
C ASN A 176 28.38 -23.06 11.85
N ILE A 177 29.52 -23.17 11.16
CA ILE A 177 30.61 -22.19 11.26
C ILE A 177 30.34 -21.11 10.20
N TRP A 178 29.92 -19.91 10.64
CA TRP A 178 29.61 -18.79 9.75
C TRP A 178 30.82 -17.91 9.45
N LEU A 179 31.68 -17.65 10.45
CA LEU A 179 32.95 -16.93 10.30
C LEU A 179 34.06 -17.72 10.98
N GLU A 180 35.25 -17.76 10.40
CA GLU A 180 36.42 -18.44 10.99
C GLU A 180 37.72 -17.66 10.76
N GLY A 181 38.35 -17.23 11.85
CA GLY A 181 39.64 -16.56 11.81
C GLY A 181 40.09 -15.99 13.15
N SER A 182 41.19 -15.25 13.14
CA SER A 182 41.92 -14.84 14.34
C SER A 182 41.40 -13.56 15.02
N LEU A 183 40.52 -12.80 14.36
CA LEU A 183 39.89 -11.60 14.91
C LEU A 183 38.45 -11.86 15.33
N VAL A 184 37.75 -12.72 14.60
CA VAL A 184 36.39 -13.17 14.92
C VAL A 184 36.20 -14.63 14.50
N SER A 185 35.37 -15.36 15.23
CA SER A 185 34.75 -16.58 14.72
C SER A 185 33.28 -16.63 15.17
N GLU A 186 32.41 -17.21 14.35
CA GLU A 186 30.96 -17.20 14.57
C GLU A 186 30.36 -18.58 14.37
N TRP A 187 29.67 -19.07 15.40
CA TRP A 187 28.97 -20.35 15.39
C TRP A 187 27.47 -20.13 15.47
N VAL A 188 26.70 -20.76 14.59
CA VAL A 188 25.23 -20.80 14.67
C VAL A 188 24.78 -22.16 15.16
N VAL A 189 24.35 -22.23 16.42
CA VAL A 189 23.76 -23.43 17.03
C VAL A 189 22.27 -23.24 17.25
N ASN A 190 21.49 -24.33 17.29
CA ASN A 190 20.04 -24.22 17.35
C ASN A 190 19.35 -25.38 18.08
N GLY A 191 18.21 -25.11 18.70
CA GLY A 191 17.46 -26.08 19.50
C GLY A 191 16.00 -25.68 19.74
N SER A 192 15.16 -26.67 20.03
CA SER A 192 13.78 -26.43 20.48
C SER A 192 13.76 -25.99 21.95
N VAL A 193 12.80 -25.14 22.32
CA VAL A 193 12.61 -24.74 23.73
C VAL A 193 12.06 -25.91 24.56
N GLN A 194 12.54 -26.08 25.80
CA GLN A 194 12.21 -27.22 26.67
C GLN A 194 11.70 -26.77 28.04
N SER A 195 10.62 -27.38 28.54
CA SER A 195 10.12 -27.17 29.90
C SER A 195 10.91 -27.99 30.93
N SER A 196 10.71 -27.68 32.22
CA SER A 196 11.45 -28.27 33.34
C SER A 196 11.24 -29.77 33.58
N ASP A 197 10.29 -30.38 32.88
CA ASP A 197 10.04 -31.84 32.81
C ASP A 197 10.76 -32.52 31.63
N GLY A 198 11.40 -31.76 30.75
CA GLY A 198 12.06 -32.21 29.52
C GLY A 198 11.17 -32.20 28.27
N THR A 199 9.89 -31.78 28.37
CA THR A 199 9.01 -31.68 27.21
C THR A 199 9.48 -30.56 26.28
N SER A 200 9.66 -30.86 24.99
CA SER A 200 10.10 -29.89 23.98
C SER A 200 8.91 -29.34 23.19
N ASN A 201 8.90 -28.05 22.85
CA ASN A 201 7.95 -27.52 21.89
C ASN A 201 8.29 -28.04 20.46
N PRO A 202 7.32 -28.56 19.68
CA PRO A 202 7.58 -29.13 18.36
C PRO A 202 7.70 -28.08 17.24
N ASN A 203 7.15 -26.88 17.44
CA ASN A 203 7.10 -25.81 16.44
C ASN A 203 8.21 -24.78 16.67
N LEU A 204 8.35 -24.26 17.89
CA LEU A 204 9.26 -23.15 18.20
C LEU A 204 10.71 -23.62 18.35
N ARG A 205 11.57 -23.09 17.48
CA ARG A 205 13.02 -23.26 17.51
C ARG A 205 13.72 -21.93 17.76
N VAL A 206 14.84 -21.98 18.48
CA VAL A 206 15.74 -20.83 18.63
C VAL A 206 17.09 -21.16 17.99
N TYR A 207 17.59 -20.25 17.16
CA TYR A 207 18.96 -20.23 16.65
C TYR A 207 19.73 -19.14 17.40
N PHE A 208 20.99 -19.43 17.72
CA PHE A 208 21.91 -18.48 18.33
C PHE A 208 23.10 -18.33 17.38
N ALA A 209 23.23 -17.20 16.69
CA ALA A 209 24.41 -16.85 15.91
C ALA A 209 25.40 -16.08 16.81
N ILE A 210 26.48 -16.75 17.19
CA ILE A 210 27.33 -16.38 18.33
C ILE A 210 28.69 -15.94 17.81
N ARG A 211 28.86 -14.62 17.65
CA ARG A 211 30.05 -13.97 17.08
C ARG A 211 31.01 -13.58 18.20
N ALA A 212 32.08 -14.36 18.39
CA ALA A 212 33.10 -14.12 19.40
C ALA A 212 34.32 -13.41 18.80
N TYR A 213 34.70 -12.28 19.39
CA TYR A 213 35.80 -11.43 18.95
C TYR A 213 37.05 -11.60 19.83
N GLY A 214 38.21 -11.64 19.20
CA GLY A 214 39.50 -11.82 19.85
C GLY A 214 39.89 -10.63 20.72
N GLY A 215 40.61 -10.90 21.80
CA GLY A 215 41.25 -9.88 22.64
C GLY A 215 42.61 -9.43 22.11
N ALA A 216 43.25 -8.51 22.85
CA ALA A 216 44.56 -7.98 22.50
C ALA A 216 45.67 -9.03 22.63
N ASN A 217 45.48 -10.07 23.48
CA ASN A 217 46.37 -11.23 23.53
C ASN A 217 45.74 -12.44 22.82
N PRO A 218 46.52 -13.26 22.08
CA PRO A 218 46.00 -14.44 21.40
C PRO A 218 45.30 -15.43 22.33
N GLY A 219 44.04 -15.76 22.03
CA GLY A 219 43.21 -16.70 22.80
C GLY A 219 42.36 -16.06 23.91
N GLU A 220 42.41 -14.74 24.09
CA GLU A 220 41.40 -14.00 24.83
C GLU A 220 40.14 -13.79 23.96
N ILE A 221 38.96 -13.81 24.58
CA ILE A 221 37.71 -13.31 23.99
C ILE A 221 37.42 -11.96 24.65
N ALA A 222 37.36 -10.88 23.86
CA ALA A 222 37.09 -9.54 24.39
C ALA A 222 35.60 -9.18 24.33
N TYR A 223 34.91 -9.60 23.27
CA TYR A 223 33.49 -9.31 23.05
C TYR A 223 32.79 -10.53 22.48
N VAL A 224 31.50 -10.69 22.78
CA VAL A 224 30.62 -11.64 22.08
C VAL A 224 29.33 -10.92 21.74
N SER A 225 28.94 -10.96 20.47
CA SER A 225 27.61 -10.58 20.01
C SER A 225 26.79 -11.84 19.75
N THR A 226 25.54 -11.85 20.15
CA THR A 226 24.62 -12.98 19.99
C THR A 226 23.38 -12.51 19.26
N ASP A 227 23.13 -13.04 18.06
CA ASP A 227 21.81 -12.91 17.45
C ASP A 227 20.94 -14.11 17.86
N ILE A 228 19.78 -13.83 18.46
CA ILE A 228 18.88 -14.81 19.05
C ILE A 228 17.59 -14.82 18.23
N ILE A 229 17.47 -15.81 17.34
CA ILE A 229 16.45 -15.86 16.28
C ILE A 229 15.39 -16.91 16.65
N PHE A 230 14.13 -16.51 16.73
CA PHE A 230 12.98 -17.36 17.02
C PHE A 230 12.25 -17.73 15.74
N GLU A 231 12.02 -19.02 15.52
CA GLU A 231 11.47 -19.55 14.28
C GLU A 231 10.30 -20.51 14.52
N ASN A 232 9.20 -20.28 13.80
CA ASN A 232 8.06 -21.19 13.64
C ASN A 232 8.02 -21.73 12.20
N THR A 233 9.19 -22.08 11.64
CA THR A 233 9.46 -22.18 10.19
C THR A 233 9.31 -23.59 9.60
N TRP A 234 8.90 -24.57 10.40
CA TRP A 234 9.01 -25.99 10.07
C TRP A 234 7.92 -26.51 9.13
N ALA A 235 8.26 -26.70 7.84
CA ALA A 235 7.32 -27.01 6.76
C ALA A 235 6.50 -28.31 6.99
N TYR A 236 7.16 -29.43 7.34
CA TYR A 236 6.51 -30.73 7.56
C TYR A 236 6.05 -31.01 9.01
N THR A 237 5.96 -29.99 9.86
CA THR A 237 5.44 -30.11 11.24
C THR A 237 4.02 -29.57 11.23
N LEU A 238 3.08 -30.22 11.94
CA LEU A 238 1.72 -29.68 12.07
C LEU A 238 1.80 -28.23 12.56
N PRO A 239 1.32 -27.23 11.80
CA PRO A 239 1.51 -25.84 12.14
C PRO A 239 0.77 -25.49 13.44
N ALA A 240 1.19 -24.42 14.10
CA ALA A 240 0.52 -23.85 15.27
C ALA A 240 0.74 -22.33 15.34
N LEU A 241 -0.29 -21.57 15.70
CA LEU A 241 -0.13 -20.23 16.27
C LEU A 241 0.43 -20.37 17.69
N LEU A 242 1.45 -19.58 18.03
CA LEU A 242 2.13 -19.63 19.32
C LEU A 242 1.99 -18.30 20.07
N GLU A 243 1.20 -18.32 21.13
CA GLU A 243 0.97 -17.20 22.06
C GLU A 243 1.97 -17.26 23.22
N TYR A 244 3.00 -16.41 23.22
CA TYR A 244 4.01 -16.41 24.29
C TYR A 244 4.68 -15.05 24.51
N SER A 245 5.11 -14.78 25.75
CA SER A 245 6.09 -13.72 26.02
C SER A 245 7.50 -14.30 26.07
N ALA A 246 8.46 -13.59 25.50
CA ALA A 246 9.86 -13.97 25.46
C ALA A 246 10.68 -13.17 26.49
N THR A 247 11.76 -13.79 26.97
CA THR A 247 12.86 -13.09 27.62
C THR A 247 14.16 -13.74 27.18
N VAL A 248 15.08 -12.94 26.66
CA VAL A 248 16.39 -13.36 26.16
C VAL A 248 17.49 -12.64 26.90
N THR A 249 18.58 -13.34 27.18
CA THR A 249 19.76 -12.78 27.84
C THR A 249 21.06 -13.12 27.12
N SER A 250 22.08 -12.30 27.33
CA SER A 250 23.48 -12.61 26.98
C SER A 250 24.38 -12.12 28.12
N GLY A 251 24.71 -13.02 29.06
CA GLY A 251 25.30 -12.64 30.34
C GLY A 251 24.35 -11.74 31.15
N SER A 252 24.78 -10.53 31.51
CA SER A 252 23.91 -9.56 32.19
C SER A 252 22.97 -8.77 31.27
N ALA A 253 23.21 -8.76 29.94
CA ALA A 253 22.31 -8.08 29.01
C ALA A 253 20.98 -8.84 28.90
N SER A 254 19.87 -8.12 28.78
CA SER A 254 18.51 -8.69 28.77
C SER A 254 17.56 -7.94 27.85
N PHE A 255 16.62 -8.65 27.23
CA PHE A 255 15.44 -8.11 26.55
C PHE A 255 14.23 -8.99 26.86
N SER A 256 13.08 -8.37 27.09
CA SER A 256 11.78 -9.05 27.25
C SER A 256 10.79 -8.47 26.26
N SER A 257 9.99 -9.32 25.63
CA SER A 257 8.88 -8.88 24.78
C SER A 257 7.59 -8.72 25.60
N GLU A 258 6.58 -8.10 24.98
CA GLU A 258 5.19 -8.31 25.39
C GLU A 258 4.72 -9.74 24.98
N THR A 259 3.44 -10.06 25.10
CA THR A 259 2.90 -11.30 24.50
C THR A 259 2.93 -11.18 22.98
N LEU A 260 3.53 -12.16 22.33
CA LEU A 260 3.67 -12.26 20.88
C LEU A 260 2.76 -13.36 20.33
N SER A 261 2.12 -13.06 19.19
CA SER A 261 1.30 -13.99 18.40
C SER A 261 2.12 -14.50 17.20
N GLN A 262 2.91 -15.57 17.39
CA GLN A 262 3.76 -16.08 16.31
C GLN A 262 3.03 -17.10 15.43
N TYR A 263 2.57 -16.66 14.26
CA TYR A 263 1.93 -17.50 13.24
C TYR A 263 2.89 -18.54 12.62
N PRO A 264 2.39 -19.59 11.95
CA PRO A 264 3.22 -20.52 11.20
C PRO A 264 4.03 -19.85 10.10
N TYR A 265 5.24 -20.35 9.84
CA TYR A 265 6.16 -19.89 8.79
C TYR A 265 6.63 -18.43 8.98
N THR A 266 6.68 -17.97 10.23
CA THR A 266 7.17 -16.64 10.64
C THR A 266 8.41 -16.74 11.54
N ARG A 267 9.14 -15.63 11.67
CA ARG A 267 10.33 -15.51 12.52
C ARG A 267 10.50 -14.10 13.08
N TRP A 268 11.34 -13.97 14.09
CA TRP A 268 11.87 -12.69 14.56
C TRP A 268 13.23 -12.92 15.23
N HIS A 269 13.99 -11.85 15.48
CA HIS A 269 15.29 -11.98 16.13
C HIS A 269 15.61 -10.85 17.12
N LYS A 270 16.64 -11.06 17.95
CA LYS A 270 17.20 -10.01 18.80
C LYS A 270 18.70 -10.18 18.99
N VAL A 271 19.47 -9.18 18.57
CA VAL A 271 20.89 -9.07 18.88
C VAL A 271 21.10 -8.55 20.31
N LEU A 272 21.90 -9.27 21.10
CA LEU A 272 22.43 -8.84 22.40
C LEU A 272 23.95 -8.99 22.45
N TRP A 273 24.64 -8.01 23.04
CA TRP A 273 26.08 -8.10 23.34
C TRP A 273 26.30 -8.58 24.78
N TRP A 274 27.23 -9.52 24.94
CA TRP A 274 27.50 -10.19 26.21
C TRP A 274 27.90 -9.18 27.29
N ASN A 275 27.15 -9.17 28.39
CA ASN A 275 27.29 -8.20 29.50
C ASN A 275 27.23 -6.72 29.07
N GLU A 276 26.40 -6.40 28.07
CA GLU A 276 26.17 -5.03 27.55
C GLU A 276 27.43 -4.38 26.93
N GLN A 277 28.48 -5.16 26.62
CA GLN A 277 29.73 -4.66 26.06
C GLN A 277 29.65 -4.42 24.54
N GLN A 278 28.66 -3.66 24.07
CA GLN A 278 28.53 -3.31 22.66
C GLN A 278 29.47 -2.16 22.25
N PRO A 279 30.40 -2.36 21.30
CA PRO A 279 31.18 -1.26 20.72
C PRO A 279 30.25 -0.27 19.99
N GLN A 280 30.43 1.02 20.24
CA GLN A 280 29.53 2.07 19.78
C GLN A 280 30.06 2.66 18.48
N VAL A 281 29.83 1.95 17.38
CA VAL A 281 30.50 2.19 16.09
C VAL A 281 29.59 1.85 14.92
N TYR A 282 29.71 2.61 13.83
CA TYR A 282 29.05 2.38 12.55
C TYR A 282 30.10 2.39 11.43
N VAL A 283 29.93 1.52 10.43
CA VAL A 283 30.73 1.52 9.20
C VAL A 283 29.88 2.08 8.08
N GLN A 284 30.03 3.38 7.82
CA GLN A 284 29.44 4.01 6.64
C GLN A 284 30.25 3.56 5.42
N GLN A 285 29.67 2.65 4.64
CA GLN A 285 30.28 2.17 3.41
C GLN A 285 30.11 3.15 2.25
N ASN A 286 30.98 3.03 1.26
CA ASN A 286 30.91 3.79 0.02
C ASN A 286 29.83 3.23 -0.91
N THR A 287 28.59 3.72 -0.78
CA THR A 287 27.46 3.23 -1.58
C THR A 287 27.59 3.55 -3.07
N GLN A 288 28.29 4.61 -3.46
CA GLN A 288 28.66 4.83 -4.87
C GLN A 288 29.50 3.66 -5.41
N TYR A 289 30.51 3.19 -4.66
CA TYR A 289 31.30 2.02 -5.06
C TYR A 289 30.43 0.75 -5.15
N ILE A 290 29.41 0.60 -4.29
CA ILE A 290 28.41 -0.49 -4.37
C ILE A 290 27.64 -0.40 -5.70
N GLN A 291 27.09 0.77 -6.07
CA GLN A 291 26.44 0.99 -7.37
C GLN A 291 27.37 0.73 -8.55
N GLU A 292 28.65 1.10 -8.44
CA GLU A 292 29.69 0.86 -9.45
C GLU A 292 30.14 -0.61 -9.57
N THR A 293 29.69 -1.53 -8.70
CA THR A 293 29.93 -2.99 -8.88
C THR A 293 29.01 -3.65 -9.91
N GLY A 294 27.89 -3.00 -10.25
CA GLY A 294 26.82 -3.63 -11.02
C GLY A 294 25.88 -4.52 -10.18
N ALA A 295 26.20 -4.80 -8.91
CA ALA A 295 25.34 -5.59 -8.02
C ALA A 295 23.99 -4.90 -7.72
N ILE A 296 23.93 -3.57 -7.80
CA ILE A 296 22.68 -2.80 -7.82
C ILE A 296 22.69 -1.82 -8.99
N SER A 297 21.52 -1.31 -9.33
CA SER A 297 21.37 -0.23 -10.31
C SER A 297 22.11 1.04 -9.88
N ARG A 298 22.43 1.90 -10.85
CA ARG A 298 22.89 3.26 -10.58
C ARG A 298 21.69 4.18 -10.38
N TYR A 299 21.73 4.99 -9.32
CA TYR A 299 20.71 5.95 -8.95
C TYR A 299 21.16 7.39 -9.26
N MET A 300 20.20 8.31 -9.26
CA MET A 300 20.43 9.75 -9.24
C MET A 300 21.05 10.12 -7.89
N ALA A 301 22.19 10.82 -7.91
CA ALA A 301 22.86 11.28 -6.69
C ALA A 301 21.96 12.31 -5.95
N LEU A 302 21.26 11.86 -4.91
CA LEU A 302 20.20 12.61 -4.21
C LEU A 302 20.62 13.07 -2.81
N SER A 303 19.75 13.76 -2.09
CA SER A 303 20.00 14.22 -0.72
C SER A 303 18.69 14.30 0.06
N PRO A 304 18.30 13.23 0.77
CA PRO A 304 17.10 13.21 1.61
C PRO A 304 17.11 14.34 2.65
N ALA A 305 15.94 14.91 2.93
CA ALA A 305 15.78 16.01 3.85
C ALA A 305 16.14 15.59 5.29
N GLU A 306 16.83 16.45 6.03
CA GLU A 306 17.14 16.20 7.44
C GLU A 306 15.87 15.99 8.29
N SER A 307 14.76 16.64 7.92
CA SER A 307 13.44 16.41 8.53
C SER A 307 12.81 15.06 8.19
N TYR A 308 13.15 14.45 7.05
CA TYR A 308 12.74 13.08 6.71
C TYR A 308 13.61 12.08 7.49
N LEU A 309 14.93 12.20 7.37
CA LEU A 309 15.91 11.33 8.07
C LEU A 309 15.70 11.31 9.60
N ALA A 310 15.33 12.44 10.21
CA ALA A 310 15.08 12.54 11.65
C ALA A 310 13.79 11.83 12.13
N ASN A 311 12.86 11.47 11.23
CA ASN A 311 11.63 10.77 11.56
C ASN A 311 11.64 9.27 11.20
N LEU A 312 12.66 8.78 10.47
CA LEU A 312 12.77 7.37 10.07
C LEU A 312 12.77 6.40 11.26
N PRO A 313 11.91 5.36 11.29
CA PRO A 313 11.96 4.29 12.28
C PRO A 313 13.34 3.64 12.38
N GLN A 314 13.87 3.51 13.61
CA GLN A 314 15.26 3.09 13.86
C GLN A 314 15.42 1.62 14.29
N SER A 315 14.31 0.89 14.44
CA SER A 315 14.30 -0.53 14.84
C SER A 315 12.87 -1.07 14.74
N CYS A 316 12.69 -2.33 14.32
CA CYS A 316 11.36 -2.96 14.37
C CYS A 316 11.15 -3.76 15.67
N PRO A 317 9.96 -3.68 16.32
CA PRO A 317 9.61 -4.59 17.40
C PRO A 317 9.41 -6.03 16.88
N PRO A 318 9.64 -7.07 17.71
CA PRO A 318 9.39 -8.45 17.32
C PRO A 318 7.97 -8.69 16.79
N LEU A 319 7.88 -9.32 15.61
CA LEU A 319 6.62 -9.63 14.92
C LEU A 319 5.71 -8.40 14.71
N GLN A 320 6.31 -7.29 14.27
CA GLN A 320 5.64 -6.15 13.68
C GLN A 320 6.17 -5.93 12.25
N ILE A 321 5.33 -5.38 11.36
CA ILE A 321 5.66 -5.16 9.94
C ILE A 321 6.46 -3.86 9.69
N CYS A 322 6.44 -2.92 10.63
CA CYS A 322 7.00 -1.57 10.47
C CYS A 322 6.49 -0.83 9.22
N ASP A 323 7.35 -0.42 8.30
CA ASP A 323 6.97 0.34 7.10
C ASP A 323 6.63 -0.61 5.91
N GLN A 324 6.46 -1.91 6.15
CA GLN A 324 6.01 -2.89 5.16
C GLN A 324 4.48 -2.90 5.02
N GLU A 325 3.99 -3.17 3.81
CA GLU A 325 2.55 -3.22 3.54
C GLU A 325 1.89 -4.46 4.12
N LYS A 326 0.90 -4.27 4.98
CA LYS A 326 0.24 -5.36 5.71
C LYS A 326 -0.32 -6.44 4.78
N ALA A 327 -0.91 -6.03 3.66
CA ALA A 327 -1.42 -6.93 2.64
C ALA A 327 -0.85 -6.50 1.29
N MET A 328 0.33 -7.02 0.94
CA MET A 328 1.09 -6.55 -0.22
C MET A 328 0.32 -6.66 -1.54
N GLY A 329 -0.66 -7.56 -1.65
CA GLY A 329 -1.51 -7.71 -2.84
C GLY A 329 -2.63 -6.67 -2.98
N GLU A 330 -2.85 -5.81 -1.99
CA GLU A 330 -3.85 -4.73 -1.99
C GLU A 330 -3.22 -3.39 -2.39
N GLU A 331 -4.06 -2.41 -2.73
CA GLU A 331 -3.66 -1.03 -3.06
C GLU A 331 -2.78 -0.88 -4.32
N GLY A 332 -2.06 0.25 -4.47
CA GLY A 332 -1.54 0.74 -5.75
C GLY A 332 -0.02 0.74 -5.86
N ALA A 333 0.58 1.94 -5.92
CA ALA A 333 1.99 2.11 -5.60
C ALA A 333 2.19 1.95 -4.09
N GLN A 334 3.36 1.46 -3.69
CA GLN A 334 3.72 1.12 -2.31
C GLN A 334 5.22 1.35 -2.12
N ASP A 335 5.66 1.75 -0.92
CA ASP A 335 7.06 2.06 -0.59
C ASP A 335 8.02 0.86 -0.79
N GLY A 336 7.48 -0.37 -0.74
CA GLY A 336 8.20 -1.60 -1.04
C GLY A 336 8.47 -1.86 -2.53
N ILE A 337 7.74 -1.22 -3.45
CA ILE A 337 7.78 -1.55 -4.88
C ILE A 337 8.92 -0.80 -5.58
N GLY A 338 9.73 -1.55 -6.33
CA GLY A 338 10.77 -1.03 -7.20
C GLY A 338 11.95 -1.99 -7.40
N PRO A 339 13.01 -1.54 -8.08
CA PRO A 339 14.32 -2.21 -8.11
C PRO A 339 14.83 -2.60 -6.72
N LEU A 340 14.69 -1.67 -5.77
CA LEU A 340 14.92 -1.79 -4.34
C LEU A 340 13.84 -0.94 -3.63
N PRO A 341 13.40 -1.31 -2.42
CA PRO A 341 12.38 -0.57 -1.67
C PRO A 341 12.92 0.71 -1.01
N LEU A 342 12.02 1.59 -0.54
CA LEU A 342 12.30 2.95 -0.06
C LEU A 342 13.40 3.02 0.99
N TRP A 343 13.24 2.29 2.09
CA TRP A 343 14.23 2.23 3.18
C TRP A 343 15.63 1.80 2.71
N THR A 344 15.70 0.97 1.68
CA THR A 344 16.97 0.53 1.06
C THR A 344 17.53 1.58 0.10
N THR A 345 16.71 2.22 -0.72
CA THR A 345 17.19 3.22 -1.70
C THR A 345 17.65 4.52 -1.03
N VAL A 346 16.98 4.95 0.04
CA VAL A 346 17.41 6.07 0.89
C VAL A 346 18.80 5.81 1.49
N TYR A 347 19.08 4.58 1.95
CA TYR A 347 20.41 4.20 2.45
C TYR A 347 21.47 4.16 1.33
N ILE A 348 21.13 3.64 0.15
CA ILE A 348 22.04 3.59 -1.00
C ILE A 348 22.42 5.00 -1.49
N GLU A 349 21.51 5.96 -1.44
CA GLU A 349 21.80 7.35 -1.82
C GLU A 349 22.45 8.17 -0.69
N ASN A 350 22.00 8.00 0.54
CA ASN A 350 22.61 8.65 1.71
C ASN A 350 22.88 7.63 2.82
N PRO A 351 24.13 7.14 2.97
CA PRO A 351 24.49 6.17 4.00
C PRO A 351 24.64 6.80 5.39
N ASP A 352 23.69 7.64 5.77
CA ASP A 352 23.41 8.05 7.15
C ASP A 352 23.05 6.81 8.00
N ILE A 353 23.45 6.82 9.27
CA ILE A 353 23.14 5.72 10.19
C ILE A 353 21.62 5.52 10.37
N ARG A 354 20.83 6.59 10.24
CA ARG A 354 19.36 6.55 10.37
C ARG A 354 18.71 5.81 9.22
N ALA A 355 19.19 6.02 7.99
CA ALA A 355 18.77 5.29 6.81
C ALA A 355 19.21 3.81 6.88
N TYR A 356 20.45 3.55 7.28
CA TYR A 356 20.94 2.19 7.53
C TYR A 356 20.09 1.44 8.57
N ASN A 357 19.77 2.08 9.70
CA ASN A 357 18.92 1.48 10.74
C ASN A 357 17.49 1.22 10.26
N ASN A 358 16.91 2.13 9.47
CA ASN A 358 15.57 1.98 8.90
C ASN A 358 15.51 0.85 7.85
N MET A 359 16.54 0.74 7.00
CA MET A 359 16.70 -0.39 6.09
C MET A 359 16.68 -1.73 6.84
N LEU A 360 17.47 -1.86 7.91
CA LEU A 360 17.49 -3.08 8.71
C LEU A 360 16.14 -3.32 9.41
N ALA A 361 15.55 -2.28 10.01
CA ALA A 361 14.25 -2.39 10.68
C ALA A 361 13.15 -2.93 9.75
N ASN A 362 13.07 -2.44 8.52
CA ASN A 362 12.06 -2.92 7.58
C ASN A 362 12.37 -4.31 7.01
N THR A 363 13.64 -4.72 6.91
CA THR A 363 13.97 -6.13 6.67
C THR A 363 13.59 -7.02 7.85
N ASP A 364 13.79 -6.60 9.10
CA ASP A 364 13.30 -7.32 10.29
C ASP A 364 11.76 -7.44 10.26
N GLY A 365 11.09 -6.41 9.72
CA GLY A 365 9.65 -6.35 9.47
C GLY A 365 9.10 -7.33 8.42
N ILE A 366 9.95 -8.12 7.75
CA ILE A 366 9.50 -9.25 6.91
C ILE A 366 9.27 -10.52 7.73
N GLY A 367 9.88 -10.64 8.91
CA GLY A 367 9.70 -11.76 9.83
C GLY A 367 8.25 -12.16 10.18
N PRO A 368 7.26 -11.24 10.31
CA PRO A 368 5.86 -11.57 10.59
C PRO A 368 5.14 -12.30 9.45
N TYR A 369 5.61 -12.20 8.19
CA TYR A 369 4.92 -12.81 7.06
C TYR A 369 5.16 -14.31 6.99
N SER A 370 4.15 -15.07 6.56
CA SER A 370 4.21 -16.55 6.47
C SER A 370 4.97 -17.06 5.23
N VAL A 371 6.19 -16.58 5.02
CA VAL A 371 7.06 -16.93 3.88
C VAL A 371 8.20 -17.90 4.23
N HIS A 372 8.44 -18.15 5.52
CA HIS A 372 9.66 -18.78 6.01
C HIS A 372 9.53 -20.31 6.15
N TYR A 373 9.60 -21.03 5.03
CA TYR A 373 9.50 -22.50 5.00
C TYR A 373 10.88 -23.18 5.06
N ARG A 374 11.11 -24.04 6.07
CA ARG A 374 12.31 -24.90 6.18
C ARG A 374 11.98 -26.38 6.19
N ASP A 375 12.83 -27.19 5.54
CA ASP A 375 12.84 -28.65 5.66
C ASP A 375 13.57 -29.10 6.94
N GLN A 376 12.87 -29.81 7.81
CA GLN A 376 13.38 -30.36 9.07
C GLN A 376 14.58 -31.30 8.89
N ALA A 377 14.67 -32.01 7.77
CA ALA A 377 15.72 -32.98 7.52
C ALA A 377 17.05 -32.34 7.10
N THR A 378 17.05 -31.06 6.72
CA THR A 378 18.23 -30.29 6.30
C THR A 378 18.49 -29.07 7.18
N GLY A 379 17.46 -28.47 7.79
CA GLY A 379 17.54 -27.17 8.47
C GLY A 379 17.68 -25.99 7.52
N TRP A 380 17.55 -26.21 6.22
CA TRP A 380 17.65 -25.19 5.17
C TRP A 380 16.23 -24.78 4.71
N PRO A 381 16.07 -23.73 3.88
CA PRO A 381 14.83 -23.49 3.16
C PRO A 381 14.40 -24.72 2.34
N VAL A 382 13.14 -24.79 1.92
CA VAL A 382 12.64 -25.95 1.16
C VAL A 382 13.15 -25.89 -0.29
N SER A 383 13.78 -26.99 -0.73
CA SER A 383 14.26 -27.20 -2.10
C SER A 383 13.18 -27.85 -2.96
N ILE A 384 12.90 -27.30 -4.14
CA ILE A 384 12.00 -27.90 -5.13
C ILE A 384 12.66 -29.05 -5.92
N GLN A 385 14.00 -29.11 -6.00
CA GLN A 385 14.72 -30.27 -6.50
C GLN A 385 14.58 -31.49 -5.57
N ARG A 386 14.48 -31.23 -4.26
CA ARG A 386 14.22 -32.24 -3.22
C ARG A 386 12.74 -32.58 -3.09
N HIS A 387 11.85 -31.60 -3.22
CA HIS A 387 10.40 -31.71 -3.07
C HIS A 387 9.64 -31.23 -4.33
N PRO A 388 9.80 -31.91 -5.49
CA PRO A 388 9.25 -31.48 -6.78
C PRO A 388 7.75 -31.23 -6.82
N TYR A 389 6.96 -31.79 -5.89
CA TYR A 389 5.50 -31.71 -5.87
C TYR A 389 4.94 -30.86 -4.73
N ILE A 390 5.78 -30.16 -3.94
CA ILE A 390 5.32 -29.23 -2.91
C ILE A 390 4.51 -28.07 -3.52
N THR A 391 3.39 -27.72 -2.91
CA THR A 391 2.58 -26.55 -3.26
C THR A 391 1.99 -25.91 -2.00
N ILE A 392 2.13 -24.59 -1.88
CA ILE A 392 1.46 -23.79 -0.85
C ILE A 392 0.14 -23.18 -1.36
N THR A 393 0.04 -22.91 -2.67
CA THR A 393 -1.11 -22.29 -3.33
C THR A 393 -2.23 -23.29 -3.67
N ASN A 394 -1.89 -24.56 -3.93
CA ASN A 394 -2.82 -25.59 -4.42
C ASN A 394 -2.94 -26.81 -3.48
N TRP A 395 -2.79 -26.58 -2.17
CA TRP A 395 -2.76 -27.64 -1.15
C TRP A 395 -3.97 -28.59 -1.21
N GLY A 396 -5.18 -28.05 -1.46
CA GLY A 396 -6.40 -28.85 -1.55
C GLY A 396 -6.38 -29.90 -2.66
N TYR A 397 -5.78 -29.58 -3.82
CA TYR A 397 -5.55 -30.54 -4.90
C TYR A 397 -4.51 -31.58 -4.51
N ALA A 398 -3.34 -31.16 -3.98
CA ALA A 398 -2.27 -32.06 -3.57
C ALA A 398 -2.73 -33.08 -2.50
N ASN A 399 -3.51 -32.62 -1.51
CA ASN A 399 -4.13 -33.46 -0.49
C ASN A 399 -5.14 -34.46 -1.09
N HIS A 400 -6.00 -34.02 -2.02
CA HIS A 400 -6.96 -34.91 -2.68
C HIS A 400 -6.25 -35.95 -3.56
N ALA A 401 -5.30 -35.53 -4.39
CA ALA A 401 -4.51 -36.42 -5.24
C ALA A 401 -3.71 -37.42 -4.40
N GLY A 402 -3.05 -36.94 -3.34
CA GLY A 402 -2.23 -37.76 -2.46
C GLY A 402 -2.97 -38.90 -1.77
N TYR A 403 -4.15 -38.63 -1.19
CA TYR A 403 -4.90 -39.63 -0.42
C TYR A 403 -5.93 -40.43 -1.22
N ASN A 404 -6.54 -39.86 -2.28
CA ASN A 404 -7.59 -40.53 -3.06
C ASN A 404 -7.08 -41.07 -4.41
N GLY A 405 -5.92 -40.62 -4.86
CA GLY A 405 -5.28 -41.08 -6.09
C GLY A 405 -4.66 -42.47 -5.98
N SER A 406 -4.09 -42.94 -7.09
CA SER A 406 -3.46 -44.27 -7.17
C SER A 406 -2.34 -44.39 -8.21
N SER A 407 -2.14 -43.36 -9.04
CA SER A 407 -1.10 -43.27 -10.06
C SER A 407 0.30 -43.11 -9.45
N ALA A 408 1.29 -42.81 -10.30
CA ALA A 408 2.64 -42.47 -9.83
C ALA A 408 2.72 -41.03 -9.31
N ILE A 409 2.09 -40.07 -10.00
CA ILE A 409 2.12 -38.64 -9.64
C ILE A 409 1.37 -38.35 -8.34
N ASP A 410 0.24 -39.02 -8.12
CA ASP A 410 -0.54 -38.95 -6.88
C ASP A 410 0.34 -39.27 -5.65
N LYS A 411 1.20 -40.29 -5.76
CA LYS A 411 2.10 -40.71 -4.68
C LYS A 411 3.26 -39.74 -4.45
N SER A 412 3.67 -39.00 -5.47
CA SER A 412 4.65 -37.92 -5.31
C SER A 412 4.03 -36.72 -4.60
N TYR A 413 2.80 -36.32 -4.95
CA TYR A 413 2.06 -35.32 -4.19
C TYR A 413 1.88 -35.72 -2.72
N LEU A 414 1.60 -37.00 -2.42
CA LEU A 414 1.54 -37.50 -1.03
C LEU A 414 2.90 -37.44 -0.30
N ALA A 415 4.02 -37.57 -1.01
CA ALA A 415 5.36 -37.56 -0.42
C ALA A 415 5.84 -36.15 -0.05
N ASP A 416 5.46 -35.14 -0.84
CA ASP A 416 5.80 -33.73 -0.62
C ASP A 416 4.65 -32.94 0.06
N LEU A 417 3.58 -33.61 0.49
CA LEU A 417 2.37 -32.99 1.05
C LEU A 417 2.68 -32.27 2.37
N LEU A 418 2.46 -30.96 2.38
CA LEU A 418 2.49 -30.16 3.61
C LEU A 418 1.35 -30.58 4.57
N PRO A 419 1.53 -30.46 5.89
CA PRO A 419 0.46 -30.68 6.86
C PRO A 419 -0.74 -29.75 6.63
N PRO A 420 -1.96 -30.14 7.04
CA PRO A 420 -3.13 -29.28 6.94
C PRO A 420 -2.99 -28.04 7.83
N ASN A 421 -3.62 -26.94 7.41
CA ASN A 421 -3.71 -25.70 8.20
C ASN A 421 -4.33 -25.97 9.57
N CYS A 422 -3.80 -25.30 10.60
CA CYS A 422 -4.30 -25.37 11.96
C CYS A 422 -5.41 -24.34 12.23
N THR A 423 -6.26 -24.65 13.22
CA THR A 423 -7.33 -23.76 13.66
C THR A 423 -6.79 -22.41 14.13
N ASN A 424 -7.39 -21.32 13.65
CA ASN A 424 -7.02 -19.92 13.97
C ASN A 424 -5.60 -19.51 13.57
N CYS A 425 -4.96 -20.23 12.63
CA CYS A 425 -3.60 -19.96 12.18
C CYS A 425 -3.49 -19.06 10.94
N ASN A 426 -4.57 -18.43 10.52
CA ASN A 426 -4.56 -17.48 9.40
C ASN A 426 -3.77 -16.24 9.80
N ASN A 427 -2.62 -16.03 9.17
CA ASN A 427 -1.81 -14.83 9.37
C ASN A 427 -2.58 -13.61 8.82
N PRO A 428 -2.77 -12.52 9.58
CA PRO A 428 -3.41 -11.30 9.11
C PRO A 428 -2.54 -10.48 8.16
N ASP A 429 -1.24 -10.80 8.06
CA ASP A 429 -0.26 -10.09 7.24
C ASP A 429 0.06 -10.97 6.00
N SER A 430 -0.17 -10.45 4.79
CA SER A 430 -0.09 -11.22 3.53
C SER A 430 1.00 -10.72 2.59
N TYR A 431 1.81 -11.67 2.13
CA TYR A 431 2.91 -11.46 1.19
C TYR A 431 2.45 -11.83 -0.23
N ASP A 432 2.87 -11.06 -1.22
CA ASP A 432 2.44 -11.25 -2.62
C ASP A 432 3.62 -11.15 -3.60
N THR A 433 3.68 -12.10 -4.54
CA THR A 433 4.81 -12.21 -5.49
C THR A 433 4.84 -11.11 -6.56
N ALA A 434 3.73 -10.40 -6.78
CA ALA A 434 3.60 -9.31 -7.74
C ALA A 434 3.88 -7.91 -7.14
N HIS A 435 3.95 -7.78 -5.81
CA HIS A 435 4.27 -6.53 -5.11
C HIS A 435 5.50 -6.63 -4.17
N GLN A 436 6.04 -7.84 -3.94
CA GLN A 436 7.16 -8.10 -3.03
C GLN A 436 8.38 -7.14 -3.19
N PRO A 437 8.92 -6.59 -2.09
CA PRO A 437 10.17 -5.83 -2.10
C PRO A 437 11.42 -6.74 -2.29
N SER A 438 12.57 -6.15 -2.62
CA SER A 438 13.87 -6.83 -2.46
C SER A 438 14.26 -6.78 -0.97
N VAL A 439 13.87 -7.83 -0.24
CA VAL A 439 13.77 -7.82 1.23
C VAL A 439 15.12 -7.72 1.94
N ALA A 440 16.09 -8.57 1.57
CA ALA A 440 17.29 -8.83 2.36
C ALA A 440 18.60 -8.75 1.55
N TYR A 441 18.53 -8.43 0.26
CA TYR A 441 19.68 -8.41 -0.65
C TYR A 441 20.76 -7.41 -0.22
N VAL A 442 20.45 -6.12 -0.21
CA VAL A 442 21.36 -5.07 0.29
C VAL A 442 21.67 -5.22 1.79
N PRO A 443 20.69 -5.48 2.69
CA PRO A 443 20.95 -5.79 4.10
C PRO A 443 22.02 -6.86 4.33
N TYR A 444 21.96 -8.00 3.64
CA TYR A 444 23.01 -9.02 3.71
C TYR A 444 24.33 -8.52 3.08
N MET A 445 24.25 -7.82 1.93
CA MET A 445 25.41 -7.28 1.22
C MET A 445 26.30 -6.42 2.12
N VAL A 446 25.71 -5.53 2.94
CA VAL A 446 26.43 -4.57 3.79
C VAL A 446 26.66 -5.05 5.23
N THR A 447 25.83 -5.93 5.78
CA THR A 447 26.02 -6.44 7.16
C THR A 447 26.91 -7.68 7.25
N GLY A 448 26.87 -8.56 6.24
CA GLY A 448 27.41 -9.91 6.35
C GLY A 448 26.70 -10.80 7.39
N SER A 449 25.49 -10.41 7.84
CA SER A 449 24.75 -11.12 8.88
C SER A 449 24.26 -12.50 8.42
N TYR A 450 24.34 -13.49 9.31
CA TYR A 450 23.70 -14.80 9.08
C TYR A 450 22.17 -14.67 8.99
N TYR A 451 21.55 -13.76 9.75
CA TYR A 451 20.09 -13.55 9.72
C TYR A 451 19.63 -13.11 8.33
N TYR A 452 20.12 -11.97 7.82
CA TYR A 452 19.74 -11.46 6.50
C TYR A 452 20.18 -12.38 5.34
N MET A 453 21.31 -13.09 5.47
CA MET A 453 21.67 -14.15 4.52
C MET A 453 20.63 -15.27 4.49
N SER A 454 20.16 -15.70 5.67
CA SER A 454 19.13 -16.73 5.77
C SER A 454 17.76 -16.24 5.30
N GLU A 455 17.48 -14.93 5.39
CA GLU A 455 16.27 -14.30 4.89
C GLU A 455 16.24 -14.28 3.35
N LEU A 456 17.33 -13.82 2.72
CA LEU A 456 17.50 -13.84 1.26
C LEU A 456 17.32 -15.26 0.67
N ALA A 457 17.72 -16.30 1.39
CA ALA A 457 17.52 -17.68 0.97
C ALA A 457 16.12 -18.25 1.26
N LEU A 458 15.40 -17.72 2.26
CA LEU A 458 14.01 -18.11 2.55
C LEU A 458 13.04 -17.47 1.55
N ASP A 459 13.25 -16.19 1.22
CA ASP A 459 12.51 -15.45 0.20
C ASP A 459 12.65 -16.08 -1.21
N ALA A 460 13.87 -16.42 -1.63
CA ALA A 460 14.08 -17.13 -2.90
C ALA A 460 13.39 -18.51 -2.93
N SER A 461 13.45 -19.27 -1.83
CA SER A 461 12.76 -20.57 -1.68
C SER A 461 11.23 -20.42 -1.66
N TYR A 462 10.69 -19.36 -1.05
CA TYR A 462 9.26 -19.04 -1.09
C TYR A 462 8.79 -18.81 -2.53
N ASN A 463 9.56 -18.02 -3.28
CA ASN A 463 9.32 -17.72 -4.70
C ASN A 463 9.29 -18.98 -5.59
N GLU A 464 10.11 -19.99 -5.29
CA GLU A 464 10.07 -21.31 -5.96
C GLU A 464 8.79 -22.12 -5.62
N ILE A 465 8.43 -22.22 -4.33
CA ILE A 465 7.34 -23.11 -3.88
C ILE A 465 5.94 -22.52 -4.07
N TRP A 466 5.82 -21.20 -4.24
CA TRP A 466 4.55 -20.49 -4.48
C TRP A 466 3.87 -20.92 -5.78
N SER A 467 4.65 -21.02 -6.86
CA SER A 467 4.17 -21.40 -8.19
C SER A 467 3.74 -22.87 -8.23
N ASP A 468 2.54 -23.19 -8.75
CA ASP A 468 2.02 -24.56 -8.77
C ASP A 468 2.94 -25.53 -9.56
N PRO A 469 3.26 -26.76 -9.06
CA PRO A 469 4.28 -27.63 -9.64
C PRO A 469 4.21 -27.86 -11.16
N PRO A 470 3.04 -28.11 -11.78
CA PRO A 470 2.96 -28.29 -13.24
C PRO A 470 3.28 -27.02 -14.03
N ALA A 471 3.07 -25.83 -13.46
CA ALA A 471 3.41 -24.56 -14.08
C ALA A 471 4.93 -24.34 -14.05
N ARG A 472 5.55 -24.45 -12.86
CA ARG A 472 7.01 -24.36 -12.67
C ARG A 472 7.82 -25.56 -13.17
N LYS A 473 7.14 -26.58 -13.72
CA LYS A 473 7.73 -27.85 -14.21
C LYS A 473 8.47 -28.62 -13.10
N TYR A 474 7.88 -28.66 -11.91
CA TYR A 474 8.32 -29.40 -10.73
C TYR A 474 9.69 -28.91 -10.22
N ALA A 475 10.76 -29.71 -10.39
CA ALA A 475 12.13 -29.40 -9.99
C ALA A 475 12.94 -28.56 -11.02
N THR A 476 12.26 -27.92 -11.99
CA THR A 476 12.89 -27.09 -13.04
C THR A 476 12.71 -25.58 -12.80
N GLY A 477 11.92 -25.20 -11.78
CA GLY A 477 11.84 -23.82 -11.30
C GLY A 477 11.40 -22.75 -12.29
N LEU A 478 10.56 -23.09 -13.27
CA LEU A 478 10.09 -22.08 -14.23
C LEU A 478 9.19 -21.06 -13.53
N ILE A 479 9.60 -19.79 -13.60
CA ILE A 479 8.87 -18.59 -13.17
C ILE A 479 8.03 -18.04 -14.34
N GLY A 480 8.43 -18.34 -15.59
CA GLY A 480 7.60 -18.16 -16.78
C GLY A 480 6.49 -19.22 -16.92
N ASN A 481 5.94 -19.40 -18.12
CA ASN A 481 4.96 -20.45 -18.42
C ASN A 481 3.69 -20.40 -17.52
N TYR A 482 3.16 -19.20 -17.22
CA TYR A 482 2.02 -19.00 -16.30
C TYR A 482 2.25 -19.52 -14.87
N ALA A 483 3.50 -19.72 -14.44
CA ALA A 483 3.83 -19.97 -13.03
C ALA A 483 3.58 -18.73 -12.16
N GLN A 484 3.66 -17.54 -12.77
CA GLN A 484 3.25 -16.26 -12.22
C GLN A 484 2.05 -15.68 -13.01
N PRO A 485 1.04 -15.07 -12.35
CA PRO A 485 -0.17 -14.55 -13.01
C PRO A 485 0.03 -13.17 -13.68
N GLN A 486 1.10 -12.45 -13.33
CA GLN A 486 1.32 -11.05 -13.74
C GLN A 486 2.73 -10.82 -14.29
N PRO A 487 2.95 -9.87 -15.23
CA PRO A 487 4.28 -9.51 -15.69
C PRO A 487 5.20 -9.07 -14.54
N ARG A 488 4.68 -8.26 -13.60
CA ARG A 488 5.43 -7.84 -12.40
C ARG A 488 5.69 -8.99 -11.42
N GLY A 489 4.81 -9.99 -11.37
CA GLY A 489 5.04 -11.25 -10.66
C GLY A 489 6.26 -11.99 -11.20
N ILE A 490 6.39 -12.11 -12.52
CA ILE A 490 7.63 -12.62 -13.15
C ILE A 490 8.83 -11.73 -12.78
N ALA A 491 8.68 -10.40 -12.87
CA ALA A 491 9.77 -9.44 -12.65
C ALA A 491 10.37 -9.51 -11.24
N TRP A 492 9.56 -9.58 -10.19
CA TRP A 492 10.04 -9.61 -8.82
C TRP A 492 10.46 -11.00 -8.36
N THR A 493 9.77 -12.05 -8.81
CA THR A 493 10.16 -13.45 -8.55
C THR A 493 11.54 -13.74 -9.17
N ILE A 494 11.79 -13.32 -10.42
CA ILE A 494 13.10 -13.52 -11.07
C ILE A 494 14.19 -12.63 -10.45
N ARG A 495 13.85 -11.43 -9.94
CA ARG A 495 14.78 -10.56 -9.18
C ARG A 495 15.25 -11.26 -7.91
N ASN A 496 14.33 -11.68 -7.03
CA ASN A 496 14.70 -12.22 -5.70
C ASN A 496 15.49 -13.53 -5.81
N VAL A 497 15.13 -14.42 -6.75
CA VAL A 497 15.90 -15.64 -7.02
C VAL A 497 17.28 -15.34 -7.62
N ALA A 498 17.41 -14.34 -8.50
CA ALA A 498 18.72 -13.95 -9.06
C ALA A 498 19.62 -13.24 -8.04
N ASP A 499 19.04 -12.41 -7.16
CA ASP A 499 19.70 -11.77 -6.02
C ASP A 499 20.32 -12.82 -5.09
N ALA A 500 19.55 -13.86 -4.74
CA ALA A 500 20.03 -15.01 -3.99
C ALA A 500 21.10 -15.82 -4.76
N ALA A 501 20.84 -16.17 -6.02
CA ALA A 501 21.76 -16.89 -6.90
C ALA A 501 23.09 -16.16 -7.07
N TYR A 502 23.11 -14.83 -7.02
CA TYR A 502 24.30 -13.97 -7.06
C TYR A 502 25.01 -13.88 -5.70
N LEU A 503 24.34 -13.41 -4.65
CA LEU A 503 24.99 -12.91 -3.44
C LEU A 503 25.21 -13.98 -2.35
N LEU A 504 24.40 -15.04 -2.30
CA LEU A 504 24.60 -16.12 -1.31
C LEU A 504 26.02 -16.74 -1.44
N PRO A 505 26.61 -17.30 -0.38
CA PRO A 505 27.98 -17.82 -0.45
C PRO A 505 28.15 -18.95 -1.47
N ASP A 506 29.29 -19.02 -2.17
CA ASP A 506 29.56 -19.97 -3.27
C ASP A 506 29.40 -21.46 -2.87
N ASN A 507 29.47 -21.77 -1.57
CA ASN A 507 29.29 -23.11 -1.01
C ASN A 507 27.94 -23.31 -0.29
N TYR A 508 26.99 -22.37 -0.40
CA TYR A 508 25.67 -22.48 0.20
C TYR A 508 24.85 -23.61 -0.46
N PRO A 509 24.22 -24.52 0.31
CA PRO A 509 23.61 -25.73 -0.24
C PRO A 509 22.61 -25.53 -1.39
N LEU A 510 21.77 -24.49 -1.36
CA LEU A 510 20.77 -24.23 -2.41
C LEU A 510 21.25 -23.27 -3.52
N LYS A 511 22.47 -22.72 -3.44
CA LYS A 511 22.94 -21.76 -4.46
C LYS A 511 23.08 -22.40 -5.84
N ALA A 512 23.32 -23.71 -5.91
CA ALA A 512 23.33 -24.46 -7.16
C ALA A 512 21.92 -24.51 -7.81
N GLU A 513 20.90 -24.75 -6.99
CA GLU A 513 19.48 -24.81 -7.38
C GLU A 513 19.00 -23.45 -7.90
N PHE A 514 19.18 -22.37 -7.12
CA PHE A 514 18.86 -21.00 -7.57
C PHE A 514 19.59 -20.61 -8.87
N ASN A 515 20.83 -21.08 -9.09
CA ASN A 515 21.53 -20.83 -10.36
C ASN A 515 20.98 -21.68 -11.51
N GLU A 516 20.60 -22.93 -11.28
CA GLU A 516 19.98 -23.79 -12.29
C GLU A 516 18.63 -23.22 -12.74
N ASP A 517 17.82 -22.74 -11.81
CA ASP A 517 16.49 -22.17 -12.09
C ASP A 517 16.54 -20.86 -12.89
N ILE A 518 17.49 -19.95 -12.60
CA ILE A 518 17.71 -18.78 -13.46
C ILE A 518 18.10 -19.21 -14.88
N ASN A 519 18.99 -20.20 -15.06
CA ASN A 519 19.38 -20.69 -16.38
C ASN A 519 18.24 -21.44 -17.11
N ASN A 520 17.39 -22.18 -16.38
CA ASN A 520 16.19 -22.83 -16.91
C ASN A 520 15.19 -21.79 -17.44
N ASN A 521 14.97 -20.71 -16.68
CA ASN A 521 14.12 -19.59 -17.10
C ASN A 521 14.69 -18.86 -18.31
N LEU A 522 15.98 -18.52 -18.31
CA LEU A 522 16.64 -17.87 -19.44
C LEU A 522 16.60 -18.73 -20.71
N THR A 523 16.78 -20.05 -20.57
CA THR A 523 16.57 -21.01 -21.67
C THR A 523 15.13 -20.97 -22.18
N PHE A 524 14.13 -20.99 -21.28
CA PHE A 524 12.71 -20.92 -21.63
C PHE A 524 12.34 -19.61 -22.34
N PHE A 525 12.68 -18.44 -21.78
CA PHE A 525 12.33 -17.14 -22.34
C PHE A 525 13.04 -16.91 -23.69
N ASN A 526 14.33 -17.21 -23.82
CA ASN A 526 15.03 -17.10 -25.10
C ASN A 526 14.50 -18.07 -26.16
N THR A 527 14.10 -19.30 -25.78
CA THR A 527 13.54 -20.29 -26.73
C THR A 527 12.13 -19.94 -27.19
N THR A 528 11.28 -19.49 -26.27
CA THR A 528 9.88 -19.13 -26.57
C THR A 528 9.77 -17.81 -27.34
N TYR A 529 10.66 -16.85 -27.07
CA TYR A 529 10.56 -15.48 -27.58
C TYR A 529 11.76 -15.01 -28.41
N SER A 530 12.92 -14.70 -27.82
CA SER A 530 14.02 -14.02 -28.52
C SER A 530 14.59 -14.77 -29.73
N ASN A 531 14.66 -16.09 -29.67
CA ASN A 531 15.13 -16.94 -30.75
C ASN A 531 13.99 -17.41 -31.69
N ASN A 532 12.74 -17.04 -31.38
CA ASN A 532 11.55 -17.42 -32.13
C ASN A 532 11.16 -16.30 -33.11
N PRO A 533 11.36 -16.46 -34.44
CA PRO A 533 11.02 -15.44 -35.43
C PRO A 533 9.51 -15.23 -35.60
N SER A 534 8.67 -16.00 -34.91
CA SER A 534 7.22 -15.84 -34.83
C SER A 534 6.75 -15.32 -33.45
N ALA A 535 7.67 -14.84 -32.60
CA ALA A 535 7.32 -14.10 -31.41
C ALA A 535 6.65 -12.75 -31.76
N ASN A 536 5.94 -12.14 -30.82
CA ASN A 536 5.25 -10.89 -31.07
C ASN A 536 6.20 -9.70 -31.20
N ILE A 537 5.73 -8.65 -31.88
CA ILE A 537 6.50 -7.43 -32.17
C ILE A 537 6.60 -6.47 -30.97
N PHE A 538 5.79 -6.68 -29.94
CA PHE A 538 5.71 -5.81 -28.75
C PHE A 538 6.72 -6.20 -27.66
N GLY A 539 7.43 -7.33 -27.78
CA GLY A 539 8.34 -7.81 -26.75
C GLY A 539 7.66 -8.42 -25.51
N VAL A 540 6.32 -8.50 -25.45
CA VAL A 540 5.60 -8.87 -24.23
C VAL A 540 5.47 -10.40 -24.08
N PRO A 541 5.98 -11.03 -23.00
CA PRO A 541 5.75 -12.44 -22.71
C PRO A 541 4.39 -12.67 -22.01
N GLN A 542 3.84 -13.88 -22.14
CA GLN A 542 2.65 -14.31 -21.38
C GLN A 542 2.97 -14.55 -19.89
N PRO A 543 2.08 -14.16 -18.94
CA PRO A 543 0.83 -13.42 -19.14
C PRO A 543 1.05 -11.92 -19.37
N PHE A 544 0.26 -11.31 -20.26
CA PHE A 544 0.42 -9.88 -20.62
C PHE A 544 -0.14 -8.91 -19.56
N ARG A 545 -1.20 -9.32 -18.85
CA ARG A 545 -1.94 -8.53 -17.85
C ARG A 545 -2.72 -9.46 -16.92
N ASP A 546 -2.99 -8.97 -15.72
CA ASP A 546 -3.54 -9.71 -14.57
C ASP A 546 -5.00 -10.17 -14.73
N ASP A 547 -5.89 -9.28 -15.16
CA ASP A 547 -7.33 -9.35 -14.80
C ASP A 547 -8.15 -10.51 -15.38
N GLY A 548 -7.57 -11.34 -16.26
CA GLY A 548 -8.22 -12.49 -16.91
C GLY A 548 -9.39 -12.14 -17.86
N SER A 549 -9.92 -10.92 -17.79
CA SER A 549 -11.08 -10.43 -18.52
C SER A 549 -10.71 -9.84 -19.88
N GLN A 550 -9.53 -9.22 -19.99
CA GLN A 550 -8.98 -8.67 -21.23
C GLN A 550 -7.56 -9.18 -21.50
N PRO A 551 -7.35 -10.50 -21.69
CA PRO A 551 -6.04 -11.12 -21.94
C PRO A 551 -5.39 -10.73 -23.30
N TRP A 552 -6.01 -9.82 -24.05
CA TRP A 552 -5.48 -9.19 -25.27
C TRP A 552 -4.77 -7.85 -25.02
N GLN A 553 -4.65 -7.42 -23.76
CA GLN A 553 -3.97 -6.19 -23.34
C GLN A 553 -2.68 -6.46 -22.56
N MET A 554 -1.69 -5.56 -22.67
CA MET A 554 -0.54 -5.46 -21.78
C MET A 554 -0.73 -4.33 -20.76
N SER A 555 0.02 -4.35 -19.65
CA SER A 555 0.21 -3.18 -18.77
C SER A 555 1.65 -2.65 -18.87
N PRO A 556 1.89 -1.56 -19.63
CA PRO A 556 3.21 -0.94 -19.85
C PRO A 556 4.11 -0.82 -18.61
N PHE A 557 3.64 -0.21 -17.52
CA PHE A 557 4.44 -0.07 -16.29
C PHE A 557 4.94 -1.41 -15.70
N MET A 558 4.15 -2.48 -15.78
CA MET A 558 4.58 -3.83 -15.35
C MET A 558 5.60 -4.45 -16.31
N HIS A 559 5.54 -4.09 -17.58
CA HIS A 559 6.52 -4.50 -18.58
C HIS A 559 7.86 -3.77 -18.39
N ALA A 560 7.83 -2.49 -18.00
CA ALA A 560 9.01 -1.73 -17.62
C ALA A 560 9.75 -2.36 -16.42
N PHE A 561 9.02 -2.84 -15.41
CA PHE A 561 9.59 -3.63 -14.30
C PHE A 561 10.29 -4.91 -14.80
N LEU A 562 9.67 -5.61 -15.76
CA LEU A 562 10.22 -6.83 -16.34
C LEU A 562 11.49 -6.57 -17.17
N VAL A 563 11.52 -5.47 -17.94
CA VAL A 563 12.70 -5.00 -18.68
C VAL A 563 13.86 -4.72 -17.74
N TRP A 564 13.61 -4.00 -16.64
CA TRP A 564 14.62 -3.74 -15.63
C TRP A 564 15.13 -5.05 -14.99
N SER A 565 14.24 -5.95 -14.55
CA SER A 565 14.64 -7.19 -13.87
C SER A 565 15.52 -8.09 -14.73
N PHE A 566 15.21 -8.24 -16.03
CA PHE A 566 16.06 -9.04 -16.91
C PHE A 566 17.39 -8.37 -17.26
N GLN A 567 17.50 -7.04 -17.21
CA GLN A 567 18.82 -6.38 -17.29
C GLN A 567 19.61 -6.50 -15.99
N HIS A 568 18.94 -6.44 -14.82
CA HIS A 568 19.57 -6.72 -13.54
C HIS A 568 20.21 -8.12 -13.55
N LEU A 569 19.51 -9.15 -14.05
CA LEU A 569 20.11 -10.47 -14.29
C LEU A 569 21.38 -10.42 -15.17
N ALA A 570 21.40 -9.60 -16.23
CA ALA A 570 22.56 -9.46 -17.10
C ALA A 570 23.74 -8.76 -16.38
N ASP A 571 23.48 -7.72 -15.60
CA ASP A 571 24.47 -7.00 -14.77
C ASP A 571 25.05 -7.90 -13.66
N LEU A 572 24.22 -8.77 -13.06
CA LEU A 572 24.64 -9.82 -12.13
C LEU A 572 25.46 -10.94 -12.80
N GLY A 573 25.56 -10.95 -14.14
CA GLY A 573 26.42 -11.84 -14.92
C GLY A 573 25.72 -13.02 -15.59
N PHE A 574 24.38 -13.12 -15.51
CA PHE A 574 23.61 -14.15 -16.23
C PHE A 574 23.47 -13.79 -17.71
N SER A 575 24.57 -13.92 -18.45
CA SER A 575 24.75 -13.33 -19.79
C SER A 575 23.73 -13.72 -20.87
N GLU A 576 22.98 -14.82 -20.71
CA GLU A 576 21.87 -15.17 -21.61
C GLU A 576 20.66 -14.22 -21.50
N ALA A 577 20.54 -13.46 -20.41
CA ALA A 577 19.49 -12.46 -20.22
C ALA A 577 19.55 -11.31 -21.23
N ALA A 578 20.75 -10.94 -21.70
CA ALA A 578 20.93 -9.86 -22.67
C ALA A 578 20.23 -10.13 -24.02
N ALA A 579 20.05 -11.39 -24.40
CA ALA A 579 19.27 -11.78 -25.58
C ALA A 579 17.75 -11.64 -25.35
N PHE A 580 17.27 -11.73 -24.10
CA PHE A 580 15.88 -11.49 -23.75
C PHE A 580 15.58 -10.00 -23.60
N VAL A 581 16.40 -9.23 -22.86
CA VAL A 581 16.28 -7.76 -22.71
C VAL A 581 16.16 -7.06 -24.07
N LYS A 582 16.97 -7.49 -25.06
CA LYS A 582 16.96 -6.93 -26.42
C LYS A 582 15.70 -7.25 -27.24
N TRP A 583 14.93 -8.28 -26.90
CA TRP A 583 13.62 -8.56 -27.50
C TRP A 583 12.51 -7.84 -26.73
N LEU A 584 12.54 -7.97 -25.40
CA LEU A 584 11.61 -7.40 -24.43
C LEU A 584 11.51 -5.87 -24.60
N GLY A 585 12.63 -5.15 -24.46
CA GLY A 585 12.68 -3.67 -24.50
C GLY A 585 12.45 -3.01 -25.86
N GLN A 586 11.90 -3.72 -26.84
CA GLN A 586 11.53 -3.13 -28.13
C GLN A 586 10.30 -2.23 -28.03
N TYR A 587 9.41 -2.50 -27.07
CA TYR A 587 8.25 -1.66 -26.77
C TYR A 587 8.66 -0.24 -26.41
N GLU A 588 9.40 -0.07 -25.31
CA GLU A 588 9.79 1.21 -24.71
C GLU A 588 10.55 2.07 -25.73
N ILE A 589 11.49 1.46 -26.44
CA ILE A 589 12.27 2.14 -27.47
C ILE A 589 11.39 2.55 -28.65
N HIS A 590 10.42 1.72 -29.07
CA HIS A 590 9.50 2.06 -30.15
C HIS A 590 8.59 3.23 -29.77
N VAL A 591 7.85 3.13 -28.66
CA VAL A 591 6.88 4.17 -28.26
C VAL A 591 7.54 5.52 -27.98
N MET A 592 8.80 5.52 -27.52
CA MET A 592 9.57 6.75 -27.31
C MET A 592 10.15 7.35 -28.60
N THR A 593 10.42 6.57 -29.66
CA THR A 593 11.16 7.04 -30.85
C THR A 593 10.40 7.04 -32.17
N ALA A 594 9.27 6.33 -32.29
CA ALA A 594 8.52 6.19 -33.55
C ALA A 594 8.16 7.54 -34.21
N TRP A 595 7.73 8.50 -33.39
CA TRP A 595 7.35 9.86 -33.81
C TRP A 595 8.47 10.61 -34.56
N GLN A 596 9.74 10.23 -34.40
CA GLN A 596 10.88 10.88 -35.07
C GLN A 596 10.94 10.55 -36.57
N GLN A 597 10.33 9.44 -37.00
CA GLN A 597 10.27 9.02 -38.40
C GLN A 597 8.89 9.31 -39.02
N GLU A 598 7.81 9.08 -38.27
CA GLU A 598 6.46 9.50 -38.63
C GLU A 598 5.91 10.43 -37.53
N PRO A 599 5.82 11.76 -37.75
CA PRO A 599 5.32 12.70 -36.74
C PRO A 599 3.89 12.46 -36.25
N THR A 600 3.12 11.56 -36.90
CA THR A 600 1.76 11.13 -36.56
C THR A 600 1.67 9.67 -36.06
N GLY A 601 2.81 9.00 -35.89
CA GLY A 601 2.92 7.67 -35.29
C GLY A 601 2.75 7.69 -33.77
N PHE A 602 3.07 6.58 -33.10
CA PHE A 602 3.00 6.46 -31.64
C PHE A 602 3.76 7.62 -30.96
N CYS A 603 3.06 8.35 -30.08
CA CYS A 603 3.61 9.55 -29.46
C CYS A 603 4.22 9.24 -28.08
N TRP A 604 5.46 9.69 -27.87
CA TRP A 604 6.23 9.41 -26.65
C TRP A 604 5.58 9.95 -25.36
N THR A 605 4.75 10.99 -25.45
CA THR A 605 3.97 11.51 -24.31
C THR A 605 2.88 10.54 -23.85
N LEU A 606 2.65 9.44 -24.58
CA LEU A 606 1.68 8.37 -24.30
C LEU A 606 2.36 7.00 -24.21
N ALA A 607 3.70 6.98 -24.03
CA ALA A 607 4.49 5.75 -23.91
C ALA A 607 4.03 4.85 -22.75
N GLU A 608 3.49 5.46 -21.70
CA GLU A 608 2.97 4.78 -20.51
C GLU A 608 1.46 4.98 -20.36
N THR A 609 0.82 3.97 -19.78
CA THR A 609 -0.60 3.96 -19.36
C THR A 609 -0.88 2.67 -18.60
N TYR A 610 -1.95 2.62 -17.79
CA TYR A 610 -2.33 1.41 -17.06
C TYR A 610 -2.59 0.17 -17.93
N ASN A 611 -3.10 0.32 -19.16
CA ASN A 611 -3.29 -0.78 -20.11
C ASN A 611 -3.21 -0.35 -21.58
N LEU A 612 -2.72 -1.25 -22.45
CA LEU A 612 -2.65 -1.05 -23.91
C LEU A 612 -3.10 -2.34 -24.63
N PRO A 613 -3.99 -2.28 -25.64
CA PRO A 613 -4.32 -3.44 -26.46
C PRO A 613 -3.13 -3.84 -27.34
N VAL A 614 -2.74 -5.11 -27.30
CA VAL A 614 -1.68 -5.69 -28.15
C VAL A 614 -2.22 -6.79 -29.07
N GLN A 615 -3.39 -7.33 -28.75
CA GLN A 615 -4.15 -8.22 -29.61
C GLN A 615 -5.59 -7.69 -29.78
N THR A 616 -6.27 -8.22 -30.80
CA THR A 616 -7.74 -8.19 -30.87
C THR A 616 -8.34 -9.10 -29.78
N PRO A 617 -9.63 -8.95 -29.45
CA PRO A 617 -10.35 -9.93 -28.62
C PRO A 617 -10.44 -11.35 -29.22
N SER A 618 -10.07 -11.55 -30.49
CA SER A 618 -9.91 -12.88 -31.12
C SER A 618 -8.49 -13.47 -30.96
N GLY A 619 -7.54 -12.74 -30.37
CA GLY A 619 -6.16 -13.17 -30.15
C GLY A 619 -5.20 -12.89 -31.32
N ASP A 620 -5.63 -12.12 -32.32
CA ASP A 620 -4.78 -11.71 -33.44
C ASP A 620 -3.89 -10.53 -33.01
N TRP A 621 -2.58 -10.62 -33.26
CA TRP A 621 -1.63 -9.55 -32.90
C TRP A 621 -1.84 -8.28 -33.72
N LEU A 622 -1.94 -7.15 -33.03
CA LEU A 622 -2.00 -5.81 -33.63
C LEU A 622 -0.60 -5.35 -34.09
N THR A 623 -0.56 -4.36 -34.97
CA THR A 623 0.61 -3.48 -35.10
C THR A 623 0.62 -2.42 -33.98
N TYR A 624 1.79 -1.83 -33.71
CA TYR A 624 1.90 -0.66 -32.81
C TYR A 624 0.94 0.48 -33.17
N ASP A 625 0.69 0.68 -34.46
CA ASP A 625 -0.12 1.79 -34.96
C ASP A 625 -1.63 1.52 -34.86
N GLU A 626 -2.04 0.25 -34.99
CA GLU A 626 -3.40 -0.21 -34.66
C GLU A 626 -3.66 -0.18 -33.15
N ALA A 627 -2.70 -0.61 -32.33
CA ALA A 627 -2.76 -0.50 -30.87
C ALA A 627 -2.93 0.97 -30.43
N TYR A 628 -2.14 1.88 -31.01
CA TYR A 628 -2.23 3.32 -30.76
C TYR A 628 -3.60 3.89 -31.17
N ALA A 629 -4.07 3.54 -32.37
CA ALA A 629 -5.38 3.97 -32.88
C ALA A 629 -6.56 3.38 -32.09
N GLN A 630 -6.44 2.17 -31.54
CA GLN A 630 -7.48 1.53 -30.73
C GLN A 630 -7.57 2.13 -29.33
N LYS A 631 -6.43 2.45 -28.69
CA LYS A 631 -6.40 3.06 -27.34
C LYS A 631 -6.75 4.55 -27.36
N TRP A 632 -6.27 5.32 -28.34
CA TRP A 632 -6.50 6.76 -28.44
C TRP A 632 -6.94 7.20 -29.87
N PRO A 633 -8.13 6.77 -30.34
CA PRO A 633 -8.61 7.03 -31.70
C PRO A 633 -8.79 8.52 -32.03
N THR A 634 -8.96 9.37 -31.02
CA THR A 634 -9.10 10.83 -31.12
C THR A 634 -7.76 11.58 -31.11
N LEU A 635 -6.65 10.92 -30.75
CA LEU A 635 -5.30 11.50 -30.75
C LEU A 635 -4.48 11.07 -31.97
N LYS A 636 -4.72 9.86 -32.52
CA LYS A 636 -4.04 9.36 -33.72
C LYS A 636 -4.21 10.32 -34.90
N GLY A 637 -3.11 10.63 -35.59
CA GLY A 637 -3.09 11.57 -36.71
C GLY A 637 -2.84 13.03 -36.32
N LEU A 638 -2.84 13.38 -35.03
CA LEU A 638 -2.24 14.63 -34.55
C LEU A 638 -0.71 14.52 -34.56
N THR A 639 -0.02 15.62 -34.81
CA THR A 639 1.44 15.66 -34.67
C THR A 639 1.83 15.45 -33.21
N CYS A 640 2.67 14.45 -32.94
CA CYS A 640 3.16 14.16 -31.59
C CYS A 640 3.82 15.38 -30.94
N ASN A 641 3.61 15.53 -29.62
CA ASN A 641 4.14 16.62 -28.80
C ASN A 641 3.84 18.05 -29.34
N SER A 642 2.77 18.21 -30.12
CA SER A 642 2.29 19.51 -30.58
C SER A 642 1.34 20.16 -29.55
N PRO A 643 1.13 21.48 -29.59
CA PRO A 643 0.08 22.14 -28.80
C PRO A 643 -1.32 21.54 -29.04
N GLN A 644 -1.58 21.05 -30.26
CA GLN A 644 -2.82 20.36 -30.62
C GLN A 644 -2.92 18.99 -29.92
N MET A 645 -1.82 18.22 -29.83
CA MET A 645 -1.77 16.97 -29.07
C MET A 645 -2.02 17.23 -27.58
N ALA A 646 -1.35 18.23 -26.98
CA ALA A 646 -1.51 18.56 -25.56
C ALA A 646 -2.94 19.05 -25.23
N GLN A 647 -3.54 19.86 -26.11
CA GLN A 647 -4.94 20.28 -26.00
C GLN A 647 -5.92 19.10 -26.15
N ALA A 648 -5.67 18.17 -27.08
CA ALA A 648 -6.50 16.99 -27.27
C ALA A 648 -6.35 15.99 -26.11
N LEU A 649 -5.14 15.84 -25.55
CA LEU A 649 -4.87 15.02 -24.37
C LEU A 649 -5.67 15.51 -23.15
N THR A 650 -5.70 16.84 -22.94
CA THR A 650 -6.55 17.50 -21.93
C THR A 650 -8.06 17.25 -22.13
N ALA A 651 -8.49 16.86 -23.33
CA ALA A 651 -9.89 16.61 -23.64
C ALA A 651 -10.28 15.11 -23.57
N VAL A 652 -9.32 14.20 -23.36
CA VAL A 652 -9.57 12.74 -23.30
C VAL A 652 -9.05 12.10 -22.02
N GLY A 653 -8.00 12.65 -21.41
CA GLY A 653 -7.61 12.35 -20.03
C GLY A 653 -8.25 13.34 -19.06
N LEU A 654 -8.42 12.92 -17.80
CA LEU A 654 -8.58 13.89 -16.73
C LEU A 654 -7.27 14.70 -16.60
N PRO A 655 -7.33 16.01 -16.33
CA PRO A 655 -6.15 16.77 -15.95
C PRO A 655 -5.45 16.13 -14.74
N ASP A 656 -4.12 15.97 -14.80
CA ASP A 656 -3.31 15.52 -13.65
C ASP A 656 -3.73 16.28 -12.38
N LYS A 657 -4.12 15.56 -11.32
CA LYS A 657 -4.79 16.12 -10.12
C LYS A 657 -3.90 17.19 -9.45
N GLY A 658 -4.10 18.46 -9.84
CA GLY A 658 -3.38 19.63 -9.34
C GLY A 658 -2.72 20.52 -10.40
N TYR A 659 -2.39 19.99 -11.59
CA TYR A 659 -1.56 20.70 -12.59
C TYR A 659 -2.33 21.36 -13.75
N GLY A 660 -3.60 21.02 -13.95
CA GLY A 660 -4.43 21.62 -14.99
C GLY A 660 -4.15 21.05 -16.39
N PRO A 661 -4.41 21.82 -17.48
CA PRO A 661 -4.25 21.34 -18.85
C PRO A 661 -2.86 20.78 -19.16
N TYR A 662 -2.82 19.63 -19.84
CA TYR A 662 -1.59 19.00 -20.31
C TYR A 662 -0.77 19.95 -21.19
N GLN A 663 0.55 19.92 -21.01
CA GLN A 663 1.49 20.82 -21.68
C GLN A 663 2.35 20.10 -22.73
N VAL A 664 2.97 20.88 -23.62
CA VAL A 664 3.98 20.35 -24.54
C VAL A 664 5.20 19.89 -23.73
N GLY A 665 5.61 18.64 -23.94
CA GLY A 665 6.67 17.94 -23.21
C GLY A 665 6.24 17.21 -21.94
N GLN A 666 4.96 17.27 -21.55
CA GLN A 666 4.41 16.49 -20.44
C GLN A 666 4.05 15.07 -20.91
N MET A 667 4.36 14.06 -20.10
CA MET A 667 3.86 12.70 -20.30
C MET A 667 2.49 12.50 -19.66
N PHE A 668 1.72 11.53 -20.14
CA PHE A 668 0.44 11.11 -19.59
C PHE A 668 0.62 10.32 -18.27
N ASP A 669 -0.44 10.27 -17.45
CA ASP A 669 -0.52 9.61 -16.15
C ASP A 669 0.57 10.05 -15.15
N HIS A 670 0.30 11.09 -14.36
CA HIS A 670 1.09 11.46 -13.16
C HIS A 670 2.58 11.74 -13.42
N ALA A 671 2.91 12.45 -14.50
CA ALA A 671 4.31 12.74 -14.89
C ALA A 671 5.11 13.64 -13.92
N TYR A 672 4.47 14.14 -12.87
CA TYR A 672 5.06 14.92 -11.78
C TYR A 672 5.36 14.08 -10.53
N ALA A 673 4.93 12.81 -10.49
CA ALA A 673 5.06 11.94 -9.32
C ALA A 673 6.31 11.04 -9.39
N ASN A 674 6.92 10.78 -8.24
CA ASN A 674 8.13 9.96 -8.09
C ASN A 674 7.86 8.43 -8.20
N ASP A 675 6.60 8.01 -8.16
CA ASP A 675 6.09 6.64 -8.30
C ASP A 675 5.21 6.40 -9.56
N GLY A 676 4.82 7.48 -10.24
CA GLY A 676 3.92 7.45 -11.41
C GLY A 676 4.49 6.66 -12.59
N PHE A 677 3.64 6.30 -13.57
CA PHE A 677 4.09 5.43 -14.68
C PHE A 677 5.32 5.97 -15.46
N PRO A 678 5.52 7.28 -15.68
CA PRO A 678 6.77 7.80 -16.23
C PRO A 678 8.02 7.51 -15.37
N ALA A 679 7.90 7.42 -14.04
CA ALA A 679 8.99 6.96 -13.18
C ALA A 679 9.25 5.45 -13.36
N ASN A 680 8.19 4.65 -13.52
CA ASN A 680 8.31 3.22 -13.86
C ASN A 680 8.99 3.00 -15.23
N LEU A 681 8.77 3.88 -16.22
CA LEU A 681 9.52 3.88 -17.48
C LEU A 681 11.00 4.27 -17.30
N GLN A 682 11.34 5.12 -16.33
CA GLN A 682 12.72 5.56 -16.08
C GLN A 682 13.65 4.37 -15.84
N ILE A 683 13.22 3.38 -15.05
CA ILE A 683 14.05 2.21 -14.72
C ILE A 683 14.30 1.31 -15.94
N ALA A 684 13.32 1.18 -16.84
CA ALA A 684 13.43 0.41 -18.06
C ALA A 684 14.32 1.11 -19.11
N LEU A 685 14.16 2.43 -19.30
CA LEU A 685 15.00 3.18 -20.21
C LEU A 685 16.45 3.28 -19.73
N ALA A 686 16.69 3.39 -18.41
CA ALA A 686 18.03 3.31 -17.84
C ALA A 686 18.68 1.95 -18.14
N ALA A 687 17.98 0.86 -17.80
CA ALA A 687 18.40 -0.51 -18.09
C ALA A 687 18.70 -0.74 -19.59
N LEU A 688 17.87 -0.25 -20.51
CA LEU A 688 18.05 -0.47 -21.94
C LEU A 688 19.25 0.28 -22.55
N VAL A 689 19.67 1.40 -21.95
CA VAL A 689 20.92 2.08 -22.32
C VAL A 689 22.12 1.25 -21.89
N ASP A 690 22.12 0.71 -20.68
CA ASP A 690 23.23 -0.10 -20.16
C ASP A 690 23.32 -1.49 -20.83
N ALA A 691 22.17 -2.05 -21.22
CA ALA A 691 22.04 -3.20 -22.11
C ALA A 691 22.62 -2.95 -23.54
N GLY A 692 22.92 -1.69 -23.89
CA GLY A 692 23.45 -1.30 -25.20
C GLY A 692 22.45 -1.50 -26.35
N VAL A 693 21.14 -1.48 -26.09
CA VAL A 693 20.13 -1.74 -27.11
C VAL A 693 20.05 -0.56 -28.10
N ALA A 694 19.92 -0.88 -29.38
CA ALA A 694 19.89 0.12 -30.45
C ALA A 694 18.74 1.12 -30.24
N ASN A 695 19.04 2.42 -30.37
CA ASN A 695 18.14 3.55 -30.09
C ASN A 695 17.71 3.74 -28.62
N ALA A 696 18.15 2.92 -27.65
CA ALA A 696 17.83 3.14 -26.23
C ALA A 696 18.34 4.51 -25.73
N GLN A 697 19.55 4.91 -26.12
CA GLN A 697 20.08 6.25 -25.82
C GLN A 697 19.21 7.37 -26.43
N SER A 698 18.60 7.14 -27.59
CA SER A 698 17.66 8.10 -28.20
C SER A 698 16.38 8.19 -27.38
N ALA A 699 15.83 7.06 -26.94
CA ALA A 699 14.65 7.01 -26.07
C ALA A 699 14.91 7.69 -24.72
N TRP A 700 16.04 7.41 -24.07
CA TRP A 700 16.48 8.07 -22.84
C TRP A 700 16.63 9.58 -23.02
N ASN A 701 17.26 10.04 -24.12
CA ASN A 701 17.44 11.46 -24.38
C ASN A 701 16.09 12.19 -24.63
N ILE A 702 15.09 11.51 -25.18
CA ILE A 702 13.72 12.06 -25.31
C ILE A 702 13.06 12.09 -23.93
N PHE A 703 13.16 11.02 -23.15
CA PHE A 703 12.62 10.93 -21.80
C PHE A 703 13.18 12.04 -20.87
N GLN A 704 14.49 12.30 -20.90
CA GLN A 704 15.10 13.38 -20.14
C GLN A 704 14.78 14.79 -20.67
N SER A 705 14.20 14.90 -21.88
CA SER A 705 13.73 16.19 -22.43
C SER A 705 12.29 16.55 -22.02
N ARG A 706 11.64 15.73 -21.19
CA ARG A 706 10.27 15.97 -20.69
C ARG A 706 10.22 17.24 -19.81
N SER A 707 9.19 18.05 -20.03
CA SER A 707 9.02 19.39 -19.42
C SER A 707 8.34 19.36 -18.04
N VAL A 708 7.81 18.20 -17.64
CA VAL A 708 7.27 17.91 -16.31
C VAL A 708 8.02 16.69 -15.77
N GLN A 709 8.57 16.81 -14.56
CA GLN A 709 9.38 15.80 -13.87
C GLN A 709 9.05 15.81 -12.36
N PRO A 710 9.36 14.73 -11.62
CA PRO A 710 9.28 14.67 -10.16
C PRO A 710 9.88 15.91 -9.49
N SER A 711 9.08 16.63 -8.72
CA SER A 711 9.47 17.93 -8.14
C SER A 711 8.55 18.37 -6.98
N GLY A 712 9.05 19.26 -6.12
CA GLY A 712 8.30 19.73 -4.96
C GLY A 712 8.29 18.72 -3.83
N GLU A 713 7.11 18.43 -3.27
CA GLU A 713 6.95 17.32 -2.33
C GLU A 713 7.07 15.96 -3.04
N ASP A 714 6.71 15.90 -4.33
CA ASP A 714 6.78 14.70 -5.18
C ASP A 714 8.18 14.50 -5.81
N THR A 715 9.23 15.04 -5.19
CA THR A 715 10.63 14.90 -5.65
C THR A 715 11.20 13.52 -5.32
N TYR A 716 12.26 13.10 -6.00
CA TYR A 716 12.96 11.84 -5.69
C TYR A 716 13.81 11.92 -4.39
N ASN A 717 14.08 13.12 -3.82
CA ASN A 717 15.00 13.29 -2.69
C ASN A 717 14.65 12.40 -1.48
N ASP A 718 13.36 12.35 -1.11
CA ASP A 718 12.84 11.53 -0.01
C ASP A 718 12.13 10.25 -0.50
N TYR A 719 12.14 9.97 -1.81
CA TYR A 719 11.55 8.77 -2.43
C TYR A 719 12.35 8.29 -3.66
N PRO A 720 13.47 7.57 -3.48
CA PRO A 720 14.40 7.30 -4.59
C PRO A 720 14.09 6.04 -5.42
N ASN A 721 13.02 5.28 -5.14
CA ASN A 721 12.76 3.93 -5.70
C ASN A 721 13.02 3.79 -7.20
N PHE A 722 12.52 4.74 -7.98
CA PHE A 722 12.57 4.74 -9.45
C PHE A 722 13.58 5.74 -10.03
N ALA A 723 14.38 6.39 -9.17
CA ALA A 723 15.33 7.45 -9.52
C ALA A 723 16.61 6.90 -10.19
N LEU A 724 16.50 5.98 -11.15
CA LEU A 724 17.63 5.31 -11.78
C LEU A 724 18.24 6.15 -12.91
N LEU A 725 19.53 5.95 -13.14
CA LEU A 725 20.29 6.51 -14.26
C LEU A 725 21.03 5.40 -15.02
N PRO A 726 21.21 5.51 -16.35
CA PRO A 726 22.20 4.72 -17.05
C PRO A 726 23.58 4.85 -16.40
N ARG A 727 24.30 3.73 -16.26
CA ARG A 727 25.71 3.69 -15.85
C ARG A 727 26.58 4.55 -16.77
N SER A 728 26.17 4.78 -18.02
CA SER A 728 26.82 5.69 -18.98
C SER A 728 26.59 7.20 -18.76
N ALA A 729 25.63 7.62 -17.93
CA ALA A 729 25.22 9.02 -17.79
C ALA A 729 26.26 9.88 -17.03
N THR A 730 26.33 11.18 -17.33
CA THR A 730 27.10 12.17 -16.55
C THR A 730 26.32 12.58 -15.29
N ASN A 731 26.99 12.66 -14.13
CA ASN A 731 26.39 13.21 -12.88
C ASN A 731 26.41 14.75 -12.92
N GLU A 732 25.69 15.31 -13.90
CA GLU A 732 25.38 16.74 -13.95
C GLU A 732 24.35 17.08 -12.85
N PRO A 733 24.32 18.32 -12.32
CA PRO A 733 23.36 18.68 -11.29
C PRO A 733 21.91 18.46 -11.73
N ILE A 734 21.10 17.83 -10.90
CA ILE A 734 19.64 17.87 -11.03
C ILE A 734 19.18 19.13 -10.33
N VAL A 735 18.28 19.89 -10.95
CA VAL A 735 17.85 21.20 -10.45
C VAL A 735 16.33 21.27 -10.52
N ASN A 736 15.72 21.46 -9.36
CA ASN A 736 14.28 21.61 -9.19
C ASN A 736 13.96 23.08 -8.92
N ILE A 737 12.88 23.58 -9.52
CA ILE A 737 12.35 24.91 -9.22
C ILE A 737 10.84 24.93 -9.43
N PHE A 738 10.11 25.42 -8.43
CA PHE A 738 8.65 25.51 -8.43
C PHE A 738 8.17 26.72 -7.63
N ALA A 739 6.86 26.97 -7.56
CA ALA A 739 6.31 27.99 -6.68
C ALA A 739 4.90 27.68 -6.18
N LYS A 740 4.61 28.05 -4.92
CA LYS A 740 3.29 27.92 -4.30
C LYS A 740 2.76 29.29 -3.82
N PRO A 741 1.54 29.72 -4.21
CA PRO A 741 0.66 29.13 -5.24
C PRO A 741 1.10 29.48 -6.67
N ASN A 742 0.74 28.61 -7.61
CA ASN A 742 0.78 28.84 -9.05
C ASN A 742 -0.45 28.17 -9.71
N PRO A 743 -1.29 28.85 -10.49
CA PRO A 743 -1.27 30.28 -10.80
C PRO A 743 -1.49 31.16 -9.56
N MET A 744 -0.91 32.36 -9.57
CA MET A 744 -1.10 33.36 -8.52
C MET A 744 -2.01 34.50 -8.99
N VAL A 745 -2.76 35.09 -8.05
CA VAL A 745 -3.51 36.33 -8.33
C VAL A 745 -2.52 37.49 -8.50
N SER A 746 -2.63 38.24 -9.59
CA SER A 746 -1.76 39.36 -9.94
C SER A 746 -1.73 40.40 -8.80
N GLY A 747 -0.53 40.73 -8.32
CA GLY A 747 -0.32 41.61 -7.17
C GLY A 747 -0.48 40.96 -5.77
N LYS A 748 -0.72 39.64 -5.68
CA LYS A 748 -0.48 38.86 -4.45
C LYS A 748 0.97 38.35 -4.41
N ALA A 749 1.32 37.59 -3.38
CA ALA A 749 2.60 36.92 -3.28
C ALA A 749 2.50 35.43 -3.66
N SER A 750 3.59 34.89 -4.18
CA SER A 750 3.87 33.46 -4.30
C SER A 750 5.28 33.21 -3.78
N ILE A 751 5.58 32.01 -3.29
CA ILE A 751 6.93 31.63 -2.85
C ILE A 751 7.51 30.70 -3.89
N ILE A 752 8.61 31.10 -4.51
CA ILE A 752 9.46 30.23 -5.33
C ILE A 752 10.30 29.39 -4.40
N TYR A 753 10.46 28.11 -4.72
CA TYR A 753 11.36 27.18 -4.06
C TYR A 753 12.34 26.64 -5.11
N TRP A 754 13.57 26.35 -4.69
CA TRP A 754 14.51 25.56 -5.48
C TRP A 754 15.24 24.56 -4.58
N ASP A 755 15.65 23.46 -5.18
CA ASP A 755 16.56 22.46 -4.60
C ASP A 755 17.40 21.87 -5.75
N ALA A 756 18.60 21.38 -5.44
CA ALA A 756 19.49 20.83 -6.47
C ALA A 756 20.41 19.75 -5.91
N SER A 757 20.31 18.55 -6.49
CA SER A 757 21.16 17.42 -6.15
C SER A 757 22.39 17.35 -7.08
N ALA A 758 23.47 16.71 -6.63
CA ALA A 758 24.80 16.74 -7.26
C ALA A 758 25.41 18.15 -7.53
N ALA A 759 24.78 19.22 -7.06
CA ALA A 759 25.27 20.60 -7.14
C ALA A 759 26.28 20.91 -6.03
N THR A 760 27.29 21.74 -6.32
CA THR A 760 28.16 22.37 -5.33
C THR A 760 27.82 23.85 -5.10
N SER A 761 27.04 24.45 -6.01
CA SER A 761 26.51 25.81 -5.90
C SER A 761 25.44 26.07 -6.95
N CYS A 762 24.38 26.79 -6.58
CA CYS A 762 23.39 27.32 -7.52
C CYS A 762 23.51 28.83 -7.71
N SER A 763 22.95 29.36 -8.79
CA SER A 763 22.99 30.79 -9.10
C SER A 763 21.84 31.22 -10.01
N ALA A 764 21.31 32.42 -9.78
CA ALA A 764 20.26 33.00 -10.62
C ALA A 764 20.25 34.54 -10.49
N PRO A 765 19.77 35.28 -11.51
CA PRO A 765 19.66 36.76 -11.46
C PRO A 765 18.72 37.31 -10.38
N TRP A 766 17.98 36.45 -9.68
CA TRP A 766 16.99 36.80 -8.65
C TRP A 766 17.34 36.25 -7.25
N MET A 767 18.47 35.55 -7.08
CA MET A 767 18.94 35.04 -5.78
C MET A 767 20.07 35.91 -5.23
N SER A 768 20.18 36.03 -3.90
CA SER A 768 21.30 36.70 -3.21
C SER A 768 22.41 35.75 -2.77
N ASN A 769 22.11 34.45 -2.70
CA ASN A 769 22.96 33.41 -2.14
C ASN A 769 23.29 32.37 -3.24
N THR A 770 24.30 31.53 -3.00
CA THR A 770 24.68 30.43 -3.92
C THR A 770 24.33 29.05 -3.37
N GLU A 771 23.40 29.00 -2.42
CA GLU A 771 22.93 27.79 -1.75
C GLU A 771 22.18 26.88 -2.73
N THR A 772 22.38 25.57 -2.57
CA THR A 772 21.85 24.52 -3.47
C THR A 772 20.34 24.39 -3.40
N ASP A 773 19.75 24.78 -2.27
CA ASP A 773 18.33 24.87 -2.00
C ASP A 773 17.95 26.25 -1.47
N GLY A 774 16.65 26.52 -1.38
CA GLY A 774 16.11 27.70 -0.70
C GLY A 774 14.72 28.10 -1.17
N SER A 775 14.28 29.28 -0.72
CA SER A 775 13.02 29.87 -1.16
C SER A 775 13.04 31.40 -1.21
N LEU A 776 12.22 31.97 -2.09
CA LEU A 776 12.08 33.41 -2.29
C LEU A 776 10.61 33.80 -2.49
N GLN A 777 10.09 34.67 -1.62
CA GLN A 777 8.79 35.30 -1.82
C GLN A 777 8.86 36.33 -2.95
N VAL A 778 8.01 36.16 -3.97
CA VAL A 778 7.89 37.05 -5.13
C VAL A 778 6.47 37.62 -5.27
N VAL A 779 6.39 38.81 -5.85
CA VAL A 779 5.12 39.47 -6.22
C VAL A 779 5.23 39.87 -7.69
N THR A 780 4.34 39.34 -8.54
CA THR A 780 4.27 39.71 -9.96
C THR A 780 3.05 40.58 -10.24
N SER A 781 3.25 41.71 -10.90
CA SER A 781 2.20 42.65 -11.30
C SER A 781 2.00 42.61 -12.81
N GLY A 782 1.21 41.64 -13.28
CA GLY A 782 0.84 41.45 -14.69
C GLY A 782 1.73 40.47 -15.45
N GLY A 783 1.08 39.58 -16.21
CA GLY A 783 1.72 38.60 -17.09
C GLY A 783 2.31 37.37 -16.37
N ASN A 784 2.40 36.26 -17.10
CA ASN A 784 3.17 35.10 -16.66
C ASN A 784 4.66 35.46 -16.68
N LYS A 785 5.44 34.92 -15.74
CA LYS A 785 6.87 35.21 -15.62
C LYS A 785 7.68 33.95 -15.35
N THR A 786 8.67 33.70 -16.21
CA THR A 786 9.62 32.59 -16.04
C THR A 786 10.76 32.98 -15.10
N TYR A 787 11.20 32.03 -14.29
CA TYR A 787 12.32 32.13 -13.36
C TYR A 787 13.24 30.93 -13.62
N SER A 788 14.53 31.20 -13.82
CA SER A 788 15.55 30.19 -14.14
C SER A 788 16.65 30.18 -13.08
N VAL A 789 17.15 29.00 -12.73
CA VAL A 789 18.26 28.78 -11.78
C VAL A 789 19.26 27.80 -12.39
N GLY A 790 20.53 28.22 -12.45
CA GLY A 790 21.64 27.44 -12.99
C GLY A 790 22.57 26.98 -11.88
N CYS A 791 22.77 25.66 -11.77
CA CYS A 791 23.61 25.03 -10.75
C CYS A 791 24.82 24.33 -11.38
N THR A 792 25.94 24.37 -10.66
CA THR A 792 27.21 23.78 -11.07
C THR A 792 27.61 22.70 -10.07
N GLY A 793 28.13 21.57 -10.54
CA GLY A 793 28.53 20.45 -9.70
C GLY A 793 29.85 19.82 -10.17
N SER A 794 30.27 18.75 -9.49
CA SER A 794 31.58 18.11 -9.74
C SER A 794 31.75 17.52 -11.14
N ASN A 795 30.66 17.16 -11.84
CA ASN A 795 30.71 16.56 -13.18
C ASN A 795 29.94 17.35 -14.25
N GLY A 796 29.48 18.58 -13.99
CA GLY A 796 28.79 19.37 -15.01
C GLY A 796 28.09 20.63 -14.49
N SER A 797 27.12 21.13 -15.27
CA SER A 797 26.30 22.29 -14.93
C SER A 797 24.96 22.20 -15.64
N SER A 798 23.89 22.52 -14.93
CA SER A 798 22.50 22.33 -15.37
C SER A 798 21.66 23.57 -15.03
N GLU A 799 20.58 23.81 -15.76
CA GLU A 799 19.69 24.95 -15.53
C GLU A 799 18.23 24.50 -15.64
N ALA A 800 17.43 24.79 -14.61
CA ALA A 800 16.00 24.55 -14.61
C ALA A 800 15.21 25.86 -14.64
N SER A 801 14.00 25.82 -15.19
CA SER A 801 13.17 27.01 -15.42
C SER A 801 11.69 26.75 -15.15
N PHE A 802 11.09 27.57 -14.28
CA PHE A 802 9.69 27.50 -13.89
C PHE A 802 8.92 28.73 -14.36
N THR A 803 7.68 28.55 -14.83
CA THR A 803 6.80 29.68 -15.19
C THR A 803 5.70 29.89 -14.18
N LEU A 804 5.72 31.07 -13.55
CA LEU A 804 4.72 31.56 -12.61
C LEU A 804 3.61 32.27 -13.40
N TYR A 805 2.41 31.68 -13.41
CA TYR A 805 1.25 32.18 -14.14
C TYR A 805 0.48 33.20 -13.29
N ALA A 806 0.01 34.30 -13.90
CA ALA A 806 -0.65 35.39 -13.17
C ALA A 806 -2.07 35.67 -13.69
N VAL A 807 -3.08 35.46 -12.83
CA VAL A 807 -4.50 35.73 -13.14
C VAL A 807 -4.94 37.12 -12.69
N GLY A 808 -5.84 37.75 -13.45
CA GLY A 808 -6.32 39.12 -13.19
C GLY A 808 -7.44 39.18 -12.14
N ASN A 809 -7.54 40.29 -11.41
CA ASN A 809 -8.66 40.56 -10.50
C ASN A 809 -9.90 41.04 -11.27
N GLU A 810 -11.09 40.74 -10.73
CA GLU A 810 -12.36 41.33 -11.18
C GLU A 810 -12.44 42.86 -10.94
N PRO A 811 -13.37 43.58 -11.61
CA PRO A 811 -13.55 45.02 -11.45
C PRO A 811 -14.05 45.43 -10.05
N PRO A 812 -13.62 46.60 -9.52
CA PRO A 812 -14.03 47.07 -8.19
C PRO A 812 -15.47 47.66 -8.17
N SER A 813 -16.07 47.63 -6.98
CA SER A 813 -17.44 48.07 -6.72
C SER A 813 -17.64 49.60 -6.72
N SER A 814 -18.87 50.04 -7.00
CA SER A 814 -19.23 51.46 -7.03
C SER A 814 -19.46 52.03 -5.62
N SER A 815 -18.53 52.90 -5.22
CA SER A 815 -18.68 53.94 -4.18
C SER A 815 -19.99 54.74 -4.26
N ALA A 816 -20.51 55.39 -3.22
CA ALA A 816 -20.26 55.37 -1.77
C ALA A 816 -21.24 56.38 -1.11
N LEU A 817 -21.38 56.39 0.22
CA LEU A 817 -21.48 57.62 1.04
C LEU A 817 -21.32 57.31 2.54
N SER A 818 -21.18 58.34 3.37
CA SER A 818 -20.45 58.27 4.65
C SER A 818 -21.28 58.49 5.92
N SER A 819 -20.71 58.01 7.02
CA SER A 819 -20.66 58.60 8.38
C SER A 819 -21.61 58.12 9.50
N SER A 820 -20.96 57.87 10.65
CA SER A 820 -21.45 57.98 12.04
C SER A 820 -22.67 57.18 12.51
N SER A 821 -22.37 56.03 13.15
CA SER A 821 -22.76 55.67 14.53
C SER A 821 -24.21 55.91 15.01
N GLY A 822 -24.94 54.83 15.29
CA GLY A 822 -26.18 54.90 16.08
C GLY A 822 -26.89 53.56 16.25
N SER A 823 -26.77 52.95 17.43
CA SER A 823 -27.54 51.76 17.86
C SER A 823 -29.07 51.94 17.71
N GLY A 824 -29.78 50.95 17.14
CA GLY A 824 -31.23 50.85 17.35
C GLY A 824 -32.06 49.97 16.39
N SER A 825 -32.46 48.78 16.88
CA SER A 825 -33.79 48.14 16.72
C SER A 825 -34.64 48.29 15.42
N LYS A 826 -34.89 47.14 14.78
CA LYS A 826 -36.12 46.67 14.09
C LYS A 826 -37.26 47.67 13.77
N GLY A 827 -37.71 47.66 12.51
CA GLY A 827 -39.03 48.11 12.03
C GLY A 827 -39.41 47.35 10.75
N ASN A 828 -40.69 47.10 10.47
CA ASN A 828 -41.14 46.09 9.49
C ASN A 828 -42.05 46.64 8.36
N GLU A 829 -42.15 45.86 7.27
CA GLU A 829 -43.24 45.83 6.26
C GLU A 829 -43.50 47.02 5.31
N GLY A 830 -44.01 46.68 4.10
CA GLY A 830 -44.44 47.64 3.07
C GLY A 830 -44.17 47.19 1.63
N GLY A 831 -44.83 46.13 1.15
CA GLY A 831 -44.50 45.48 -0.15
C GLY A 831 -45.33 45.92 -1.38
N SER A 832 -45.13 45.17 -2.49
CA SER A 832 -45.96 45.11 -3.72
C SER A 832 -45.96 46.33 -4.68
N SER A 833 -46.22 46.21 -6.00
CA SER A 833 -46.10 45.12 -7.00
C SER A 833 -46.41 45.67 -8.43
N SER A 834 -46.36 44.80 -9.47
CA SER A 834 -46.94 45.04 -10.83
C SER A 834 -46.19 46.07 -11.72
N SER A 835 -46.42 46.26 -13.04
CA SER A 835 -46.92 45.46 -14.20
C SER A 835 -46.88 46.38 -15.47
N SER A 836 -47.40 46.13 -16.69
CA SER A 836 -48.18 45.06 -17.36
C SER A 836 -48.05 45.17 -18.90
N SER A 837 -48.27 44.08 -19.65
CA SER A 837 -48.89 44.06 -21.02
C SER A 837 -49.06 42.61 -21.53
N GLY A 838 -50.13 42.17 -22.19
CA GLY A 838 -51.51 42.68 -22.31
C GLY A 838 -52.14 42.45 -23.71
N SER A 839 -53.42 42.06 -23.91
CA SER A 839 -54.45 41.52 -22.98
C SER A 839 -55.74 41.13 -23.74
N GLY A 840 -56.33 39.94 -23.49
CA GLY A 840 -57.73 39.57 -23.85
C GLY A 840 -57.89 38.31 -24.72
N SER A 841 -59.05 37.61 -24.74
CA SER A 841 -60.32 37.77 -23.98
C SER A 841 -61.18 36.48 -24.05
N GLY A 842 -62.10 36.25 -23.10
CA GLY A 842 -63.07 35.12 -23.09
C GLY A 842 -64.37 35.37 -23.91
N ASP A 843 -65.52 34.70 -23.68
CA ASP A 843 -65.89 33.72 -22.62
C ASP A 843 -67.10 32.81 -23.05
N PRO A 844 -68.01 32.20 -22.21
CA PRO A 844 -68.38 30.77 -22.33
C PRO A 844 -69.87 30.49 -22.65
N PRO A 845 -70.33 29.21 -22.70
CA PRO A 845 -71.18 28.69 -21.61
C PRO A 845 -70.94 27.18 -21.30
N SER A 846 -71.96 26.44 -20.81
CA SER A 846 -71.82 25.11 -20.15
C SER A 846 -73.09 24.21 -20.24
N VAL A 847 -73.00 22.97 -19.68
CA VAL A 847 -74.04 22.05 -19.11
C VAL A 847 -73.98 20.57 -19.62
N PRO A 848 -74.04 19.52 -18.75
CA PRO A 848 -73.96 18.06 -19.08
C PRO A 848 -75.35 17.33 -18.98
N PRO A 849 -75.51 15.98 -19.12
CA PRO A 849 -75.19 14.97 -18.06
C PRO A 849 -74.89 13.48 -18.51
N ASN A 850 -74.74 12.58 -17.53
CA ASN A 850 -74.43 11.12 -17.55
C ASN A 850 -75.22 10.19 -18.51
N ASN A 851 -74.59 9.05 -18.90
CA ASN A 851 -74.94 7.67 -18.43
C ASN A 851 -74.22 6.54 -19.21
N GLY A 852 -73.84 5.43 -18.54
CA GLY A 852 -73.64 4.11 -19.18
C GLY A 852 -72.42 3.27 -18.74
N ASP A 853 -72.67 2.18 -18.01
CA ASP A 853 -71.79 1.01 -17.77
C ASP A 853 -72.72 -0.24 -17.68
N PRO A 854 -72.33 -1.44 -18.16
CA PRO A 854 -71.80 -2.44 -17.21
C PRO A 854 -70.76 -3.46 -17.75
N SER A 855 -69.73 -3.70 -16.93
CA SER A 855 -69.17 -5.03 -16.57
C SER A 855 -68.35 -5.88 -17.56
N SER A 856 -67.07 -6.14 -17.22
CA SER A 856 -66.49 -7.46 -16.83
C SER A 856 -64.96 -7.40 -16.79
N SER A 857 -64.32 -7.08 -15.66
CA SER A 857 -64.01 -7.95 -14.51
C SER A 857 -62.85 -8.95 -14.74
N ASN A 858 -61.66 -8.67 -14.19
CA ASN A 858 -60.87 -9.57 -13.32
C ASN A 858 -59.52 -8.95 -12.92
N ASP A 859 -59.52 -8.08 -11.90
CA ASP A 859 -58.29 -7.65 -11.20
C ASP A 859 -58.20 -8.34 -9.82
N PRO A 860 -57.03 -8.85 -9.40
CA PRO A 860 -56.75 -9.16 -7.99
C PRO A 860 -56.60 -7.85 -7.16
N PRO A 861 -56.71 -7.92 -5.81
CA PRO A 861 -57.02 -6.74 -5.00
C PRO A 861 -55.84 -5.78 -4.79
N PRO A 862 -56.12 -4.48 -4.53
CA PRO A 862 -55.09 -3.50 -4.21
C PRO A 862 -54.42 -3.78 -2.86
N LEU A 863 -53.12 -3.55 -2.78
CA LEU A 863 -52.36 -3.56 -1.53
C LEU A 863 -52.89 -2.46 -0.59
N GLY A 864 -53.02 -2.80 0.69
CA GLY A 864 -53.66 -1.94 1.69
C GLY A 864 -52.87 -0.68 2.00
N VAL A 865 -53.31 0.46 1.49
CA VAL A 865 -52.80 1.77 1.92
C VAL A 865 -53.32 2.06 3.32
N LEU A 866 -52.42 2.05 4.32
CA LEU A 866 -52.69 2.72 5.59
C LEU A 866 -52.82 4.23 5.31
N PRO A 867 -53.94 4.89 5.68
CA PRO A 867 -54.06 6.33 5.49
C PRO A 867 -53.11 7.05 6.45
N PRO A 868 -52.41 8.12 6.00
CA PRO A 868 -51.64 8.95 6.91
C PRO A 868 -52.59 9.62 7.93
N PRO A 869 -52.17 9.88 9.19
CA PRO A 869 -53.00 10.53 10.22
C PRO A 869 -53.38 11.99 9.87
N SER A 870 -54.40 12.15 9.02
CA SER A 870 -54.87 13.45 8.55
C SER A 870 -55.64 14.20 9.65
N GLY A 871 -55.00 15.15 10.33
CA GLY A 871 -55.72 16.15 11.14
C GLY A 871 -54.91 16.91 12.18
N ALA A 872 -53.96 16.26 12.87
CA ALA A 872 -53.32 16.83 14.08
C ALA A 872 -51.86 17.25 13.91
N LEU A 873 -51.09 16.55 13.09
CA LEU A 873 -49.62 16.63 13.05
C LEU A 873 -49.08 18.01 12.64
N GLY A 874 -49.84 18.76 11.83
CA GLY A 874 -49.44 20.07 11.33
C GLY A 874 -49.47 21.21 12.37
N SER A 875 -50.16 21.07 13.50
CA SER A 875 -50.21 22.14 14.51
C SER A 875 -48.98 22.15 15.42
N ILE A 876 -48.53 20.99 15.91
CA ILE A 876 -47.39 20.89 16.84
C ILE A 876 -46.10 21.43 16.20
N ALA A 877 -45.83 21.04 14.94
CA ALA A 877 -44.71 21.58 14.17
C ALA A 877 -44.77 23.12 14.05
N ALA A 878 -45.95 23.70 13.83
CA ALA A 878 -46.11 25.14 13.66
C ALA A 878 -46.07 25.91 14.99
N ASP A 879 -46.71 25.40 16.05
CA ASP A 879 -46.76 26.03 17.37
C ASP A 879 -45.43 25.94 18.13
N CYS A 880 -44.60 24.93 17.86
CA CYS A 880 -43.35 24.66 18.60
C CYS A 880 -42.06 25.05 17.86
N ALA A 881 -42.14 25.74 16.72
CA ALA A 881 -41.05 25.96 15.75
C ALA A 881 -39.78 26.69 16.26
N ASN A 882 -39.74 27.16 17.52
CA ASN A 882 -38.57 27.83 18.10
C ASN A 882 -38.34 27.53 19.60
N LEU A 883 -39.00 26.52 20.18
CA LEU A 883 -38.96 26.14 21.61
C LEU A 883 -39.34 27.25 22.63
N GLN A 884 -39.87 28.42 22.20
CA GLN A 884 -40.30 29.49 23.13
C GLN A 884 -41.74 29.30 23.64
N THR A 885 -42.48 28.37 23.04
CA THR A 885 -43.93 28.14 23.20
C THR A 885 -44.28 26.70 23.57
N CYS A 886 -43.29 25.79 23.56
CA CYS A 886 -43.42 24.39 23.91
C CYS A 886 -42.16 23.91 24.64
N THR A 887 -42.33 23.08 25.65
CA THR A 887 -41.22 22.32 26.26
C THR A 887 -41.02 21.04 25.45
N LEU A 888 -39.80 20.81 24.99
CA LEU A 888 -39.38 19.52 24.44
C LEU A 888 -38.79 18.67 25.57
N THR A 889 -39.34 17.48 25.76
CA THR A 889 -38.73 16.39 26.52
C THR A 889 -38.21 15.35 25.52
N VAL A 890 -37.07 14.73 25.80
CA VAL A 890 -36.60 13.55 25.07
C VAL A 890 -36.67 12.37 26.03
N GLU A 891 -37.52 11.37 25.73
CA GLU A 891 -37.46 10.09 26.43
C GLU A 891 -36.39 9.21 25.74
N THR A 892 -35.65 8.43 26.53
CA THR A 892 -34.63 7.50 26.00
C THR A 892 -34.77 6.13 26.65
N LYS A 893 -34.56 5.06 25.87
CA LYS A 893 -34.65 3.68 26.32
C LYS A 893 -33.63 2.76 25.63
N GLY A 894 -33.38 1.60 26.24
CA GLY A 894 -32.26 0.72 25.92
C GLY A 894 -31.05 0.97 26.84
N PRO A 895 -29.86 0.45 26.51
CA PRO A 895 -29.56 -0.41 25.35
C PRO A 895 -30.24 -1.78 25.45
N PHE A 896 -30.85 -2.24 24.35
CA PHE A 896 -31.47 -3.56 24.21
C PHE A 896 -30.57 -4.48 23.37
N PRO A 897 -30.10 -5.63 23.89
CA PRO A 897 -29.14 -6.48 23.18
C PRO A 897 -29.73 -7.16 21.94
N ASP A 898 -28.90 -7.30 20.90
CA ASP A 898 -29.16 -8.16 19.74
C ASP A 898 -29.16 -9.66 20.13
N LEU A 899 -29.64 -10.50 19.22
CA LEU A 899 -29.82 -11.94 19.43
C LEU A 899 -28.50 -12.71 19.45
N ASP A 900 -27.53 -12.29 18.64
CA ASP A 900 -26.15 -12.78 18.69
C ASP A 900 -25.24 -11.71 19.34
N ALA A 901 -24.12 -12.16 19.90
CA ALA A 901 -23.16 -11.30 20.59
C ALA A 901 -22.20 -10.55 19.63
N ASP A 902 -22.71 -10.02 18.52
CA ASP A 902 -21.97 -9.24 17.51
C ASP A 902 -22.15 -7.72 17.69
N GLY A 903 -21.11 -6.93 17.46
CA GLY A 903 -21.19 -5.47 17.29
C GLY A 903 -21.52 -5.05 15.86
N MET A 904 -22.13 -3.89 15.65
CA MET A 904 -22.23 -3.35 14.28
C MET A 904 -20.90 -2.76 13.81
N GLY A 905 -20.47 -3.12 12.61
CA GLY A 905 -19.50 -2.35 11.83
C GLY A 905 -20.22 -1.52 10.77
N TRP A 906 -19.96 -1.79 9.50
CA TRP A 906 -20.50 -1.02 8.37
C TRP A 906 -21.92 -1.48 7.97
N SER A 907 -22.87 -1.40 8.91
CA SER A 907 -24.26 -1.84 8.75
C SER A 907 -25.19 -0.73 8.22
N SER A 908 -26.33 -1.12 7.66
CA SER A 908 -27.39 -0.19 7.23
C SER A 908 -28.67 -0.39 8.05
N GLY A 909 -29.54 0.63 8.11
CA GLY A 909 -30.79 0.59 8.88
C GLY A 909 -31.96 1.26 8.13
N GLU A 910 -33.13 0.62 8.13
CA GLU A 910 -34.36 1.11 7.46
C GLU A 910 -35.61 0.77 8.28
N TYR A 911 -36.70 1.53 8.13
CA TYR A 911 -37.99 1.16 8.71
C TYR A 911 -38.86 0.40 7.71
N ALA A 912 -39.41 -0.74 8.12
CA ALA A 912 -40.33 -1.55 7.32
C ALA A 912 -41.54 -2.05 8.10
N GLN A 913 -42.68 -2.11 7.41
CA GLN A 913 -43.80 -2.96 7.77
C GLN A 913 -43.71 -4.22 6.90
N LEU A 914 -43.63 -5.38 7.54
CA LEU A 914 -43.54 -6.68 6.89
C LEU A 914 -44.94 -7.22 6.58
N SER A 915 -45.05 -8.10 5.58
CA SER A 915 -46.34 -8.69 5.19
C SER A 915 -46.93 -9.66 6.22
N ASP A 916 -46.15 -10.06 7.23
CA ASP A 916 -46.63 -10.78 8.43
C ASP A 916 -47.25 -9.86 9.50
N GLY A 917 -47.22 -8.54 9.30
CA GLY A 917 -47.77 -7.53 10.20
C GLY A 917 -46.78 -6.99 11.24
N ARG A 918 -45.53 -7.45 11.29
CA ARG A 918 -44.49 -6.83 12.13
C ARG A 918 -44.14 -5.43 11.61
N SER A 919 -44.08 -4.46 12.52
CA SER A 919 -43.34 -3.22 12.31
C SER A 919 -41.92 -3.40 12.83
N CYS A 920 -40.93 -3.13 11.98
CA CYS A 920 -39.53 -3.41 12.22
C CYS A 920 -38.68 -2.18 11.88
N ILE A 921 -37.72 -1.87 12.74
CA ILE A 921 -36.50 -1.22 12.30
C ILE A 921 -35.54 -2.36 11.90
N LEU A 922 -35.31 -2.47 10.60
CA LEU A 922 -34.46 -3.49 9.99
C LEU A 922 -33.00 -3.06 10.06
N PHE A 923 -32.12 -4.00 10.41
CA PHE A 923 -30.68 -3.84 10.30
C PHE A 923 -30.13 -4.99 9.45
N LEU A 924 -29.49 -4.67 8.33
CA LEU A 924 -28.63 -5.60 7.60
C LEU A 924 -27.22 -5.43 8.15
N LEU A 925 -26.65 -6.52 8.66
CA LEU A 925 -25.26 -6.53 9.10
C LEU A 925 -24.32 -6.68 7.89
N GLY A 926 -23.07 -6.25 8.10
CA GLY A 926 -21.94 -6.41 7.18
C GLY A 926 -20.80 -7.09 7.92
N HIS A 927 -19.59 -6.56 7.79
CA HIS A 927 -18.54 -6.83 8.77
C HIS A 927 -18.90 -6.18 10.10
N THR A 928 -18.76 -6.94 11.18
CA THR A 928 -19.02 -6.48 12.56
C THR A 928 -17.85 -5.66 13.09
N THR A 929 -18.05 -4.89 14.16
CA THR A 929 -16.93 -4.24 14.87
C THR A 929 -16.02 -5.23 15.60
N ASP A 930 -16.49 -6.46 15.82
CA ASP A 930 -15.74 -7.53 16.46
C ASP A 930 -14.90 -8.38 15.47
N GLY A 931 -14.93 -8.05 14.18
CA GLY A 931 -14.17 -8.76 13.13
C GLY A 931 -14.89 -9.92 12.44
N ASN A 932 -16.06 -10.32 12.94
CA ASN A 932 -16.90 -11.36 12.33
C ASN A 932 -17.61 -10.85 11.07
N GLN A 933 -17.79 -11.72 10.09
CA GLN A 933 -18.68 -11.49 8.95
C GLN A 933 -20.12 -11.91 9.30
N ASN A 934 -21.12 -11.10 8.94
CA ASN A 934 -22.51 -11.43 9.23
C ASN A 934 -23.46 -10.82 8.18
N ASN A 935 -24.12 -11.66 7.36
CA ASN A 935 -25.03 -11.22 6.29
C ASN A 935 -26.52 -11.13 6.71
N SER A 936 -26.81 -11.22 8.01
CA SER A 936 -28.17 -11.38 8.52
C SER A 936 -29.01 -10.09 8.46
N VAL A 937 -30.33 -10.26 8.42
CA VAL A 937 -31.30 -9.16 8.54
C VAL A 937 -32.05 -9.31 9.85
N ARG A 938 -31.73 -8.42 10.80
CA ARG A 938 -32.42 -8.31 12.09
C ARG A 938 -33.64 -7.41 11.96
N CYS A 939 -34.73 -7.74 12.62
CA CYS A 939 -35.87 -6.86 12.87
C CYS A 939 -35.88 -6.49 14.36
N PHE A 940 -35.66 -5.22 14.70
CA PHE A 940 -35.93 -4.68 16.03
C PHE A 940 -37.35 -4.11 16.07
N ASN A 941 -38.15 -4.53 17.05
CA ASN A 941 -39.50 -4.04 17.27
C ASN A 941 -39.52 -3.05 18.45
N ALA A 942 -39.67 -1.76 18.15
CA ALA A 942 -39.64 -0.66 19.12
C ALA A 942 -40.89 -0.57 20.03
N ALA A 943 -41.95 -1.34 19.75
CA ALA A 943 -43.11 -1.47 20.63
C ALA A 943 -42.91 -2.53 21.73
N THR A 944 -42.05 -3.53 21.48
CA THR A 944 -41.78 -4.63 22.43
C THR A 944 -40.36 -4.63 22.98
N ASP A 945 -39.47 -3.80 22.44
CA ASP A 945 -38.04 -3.71 22.78
C ASP A 945 -37.31 -5.06 22.65
N GLN A 946 -37.58 -5.76 21.55
CA GLN A 946 -37.04 -7.09 21.25
C GLN A 946 -36.60 -7.19 19.78
N PHE A 947 -35.55 -7.97 19.56
CA PHE A 947 -35.12 -8.39 18.24
C PHE A 947 -35.79 -9.69 17.78
N SER A 948 -35.88 -9.87 16.46
CA SER A 948 -36.24 -11.12 15.79
C SER A 948 -35.43 -11.22 14.49
N TYR A 949 -35.15 -12.43 13.99
CA TYR A 949 -34.62 -12.58 12.64
C TYR A 949 -35.72 -12.34 11.60
N LEU A 950 -35.34 -11.63 10.53
CA LEU A 950 -36.01 -11.70 9.23
C LEU A 950 -35.26 -12.70 8.34
N LEU A 951 -33.92 -12.65 8.36
CA LEU A 951 -33.04 -13.71 7.89
C LEU A 951 -31.88 -13.92 8.91
N PRO A 952 -31.51 -15.17 9.23
CA PRO A 952 -30.34 -15.48 10.05
C PRO A 952 -29.03 -15.25 9.27
N ASN A 953 -27.87 -15.31 9.95
CA ASN A 953 -26.59 -15.41 9.24
C ASN A 953 -26.55 -16.77 8.51
N THR A 954 -26.00 -16.78 7.29
CA THR A 954 -26.01 -17.94 6.38
C THR A 954 -24.64 -18.26 5.77
N GLU A 955 -23.57 -17.68 6.32
CA GLU A 955 -22.18 -17.94 5.93
C GLU A 955 -21.86 -19.44 5.87
N ASN A 956 -21.57 -19.94 4.67
CA ASN A 956 -21.00 -21.26 4.33
C ASN A 956 -20.63 -21.32 2.84
N ASP A 957 -21.43 -20.68 1.97
CA ASP A 957 -21.20 -20.60 0.53
C ASP A 957 -20.59 -19.24 0.12
N GLN A 958 -19.39 -19.24 -0.45
CA GLN A 958 -18.89 -18.08 -1.19
C GLN A 958 -19.77 -17.85 -2.45
N PHE A 959 -20.19 -16.61 -2.68
CA PHE A 959 -20.94 -16.15 -3.86
C PHE A 959 -22.37 -16.70 -4.08
N ALA A 960 -23.06 -17.18 -3.04
CA ALA A 960 -24.49 -17.49 -3.13
C ALA A 960 -25.35 -16.20 -3.20
N ILE A 961 -26.06 -16.00 -4.32
CA ILE A 961 -26.99 -14.86 -4.53
C ILE A 961 -28.43 -15.32 -4.85
N SER A 962 -28.81 -16.50 -4.34
CA SER A 962 -30.19 -17.01 -4.46
C SER A 962 -30.56 -17.91 -3.29
N GLY A 963 -31.73 -17.68 -2.69
CA GLY A 963 -32.25 -18.47 -1.58
C GLY A 963 -32.04 -17.77 -0.25
N ASN A 964 -31.34 -18.40 0.69
CA ASN A 964 -31.34 -17.94 2.09
C ASN A 964 -30.29 -16.86 2.41
N GLY A 965 -29.32 -16.61 1.51
CA GLY A 965 -28.16 -15.75 1.78
C GLY A 965 -27.87 -14.72 0.68
N ILE A 966 -27.10 -13.70 1.07
CA ILE A 966 -26.50 -12.66 0.22
C ILE A 966 -25.00 -12.58 0.56
N ALA A 967 -24.17 -12.15 -0.38
CA ALA A 967 -22.76 -11.87 -0.08
C ALA A 967 -22.65 -10.81 1.04
N VAL A 968 -21.83 -11.12 2.06
CA VAL A 968 -21.40 -10.18 3.10
C VAL A 968 -20.78 -8.96 2.41
N ARG A 969 -21.01 -7.78 2.97
CA ARG A 969 -20.58 -6.52 2.38
C ARG A 969 -20.46 -5.45 3.44
N ASP A 970 -19.53 -4.54 3.23
CA ASP A 970 -19.37 -3.31 3.99
C ASP A 970 -19.78 -2.10 3.18
N ASN A 971 -20.23 -1.05 3.86
CA ASN A 971 -20.59 0.24 3.26
C ASN A 971 -21.77 0.18 2.27
N MET A 972 -22.61 -0.85 2.35
CA MET A 972 -23.87 -0.96 1.63
C MET A 972 -24.95 -0.04 2.21
N THR A 973 -26.00 0.19 1.42
CA THR A 973 -27.23 0.83 1.90
C THR A 973 -28.47 0.05 1.53
N MET A 974 -29.54 0.27 2.28
CA MET A 974 -30.85 -0.32 2.02
C MET A 974 -31.85 0.74 1.57
N LEU A 975 -32.81 0.33 0.75
CA LEU A 975 -34.01 1.09 0.43
C LEU A 975 -35.21 0.17 0.61
N ASN A 976 -36.05 0.46 1.59
CA ASN A 976 -37.29 -0.29 1.79
C ASN A 976 -38.32 0.09 0.73
N VAL A 977 -38.79 -0.90 -0.04
CA VAL A 977 -39.91 -0.77 -0.98
C VAL A 977 -41.18 -1.26 -0.27
N PRO A 978 -42.12 -0.36 0.12
CA PRO A 978 -43.21 -0.71 1.04
C PRO A 978 -44.09 -1.86 0.55
N ASN A 979 -44.32 -2.85 1.42
CA ASN A 979 -45.07 -4.09 1.15
C ASN A 979 -44.49 -5.00 0.05
N VAL A 980 -43.28 -4.73 -0.45
CA VAL A 980 -42.65 -5.46 -1.56
C VAL A 980 -41.38 -6.15 -1.08
N GLY A 981 -40.40 -5.39 -0.57
CA GLY A 981 -39.13 -5.96 -0.14
C GLY A 981 -38.06 -4.91 0.11
N LEU A 982 -36.84 -5.37 0.36
CA LEU A 982 -35.68 -4.56 0.70
C LEU A 982 -34.68 -4.61 -0.47
N LEU A 983 -34.45 -3.48 -1.12
CA LEU A 983 -33.34 -3.32 -2.07
C LEU A 983 -32.06 -3.03 -1.28
N VAL A 984 -30.95 -3.65 -1.67
CA VAL A 984 -29.61 -3.38 -1.15
C VAL A 984 -28.75 -2.87 -2.30
N PHE A 985 -28.19 -1.68 -2.11
CA PHE A 985 -27.32 -1.03 -3.10
C PHE A 985 -25.86 -1.02 -2.63
N GLY A 986 -24.99 -1.50 -3.52
CA GLY A 986 -23.55 -1.50 -3.34
C GLY A 986 -23.06 -2.30 -2.12
N GLY A 987 -21.92 -1.87 -1.62
CA GLY A 987 -21.07 -2.50 -0.63
C GLY A 987 -20.06 -3.49 -1.23
N ALA A 988 -18.89 -3.62 -0.59
CA ALA A 988 -17.77 -4.46 -1.02
C ALA A 988 -17.42 -5.54 0.03
N TYR A 989 -16.75 -6.61 -0.39
CA TYR A 989 -16.35 -7.71 0.50
C TYR A 989 -14.88 -7.56 0.89
N GLY A 990 -14.61 -7.05 2.11
CA GLY A 990 -13.24 -6.88 2.61
C GLY A 990 -12.39 -6.00 1.68
N ASN A 991 -12.90 -4.81 1.33
CA ASN A 991 -12.38 -3.89 0.30
C ASN A 991 -12.42 -4.40 -1.15
N ILE A 992 -12.37 -5.71 -1.40
CA ILE A 992 -12.40 -6.27 -2.76
C ILE A 992 -13.82 -6.15 -3.36
N MET A 993 -13.90 -5.65 -4.60
CA MET A 993 -15.07 -5.78 -5.47
C MET A 993 -14.75 -6.67 -6.68
N PRO A 994 -15.07 -7.97 -6.62
CA PRO A 994 -14.95 -8.89 -7.76
C PRO A 994 -15.68 -8.38 -9.01
N SER A 995 -14.89 -8.12 -10.05
CA SER A 995 -15.36 -7.60 -11.34
C SER A 995 -16.28 -8.59 -12.06
N GLY A 996 -17.30 -8.06 -12.76
CA GLY A 996 -18.16 -8.85 -13.66
C GLY A 996 -19.34 -9.58 -13.03
N THR A 997 -19.57 -9.48 -11.70
CA THR A 997 -20.82 -9.96 -11.06
C THR A 997 -21.55 -8.76 -10.43
N PRO A 998 -22.84 -8.49 -10.72
CA PRO A 998 -23.56 -7.40 -10.07
C PRO A 998 -23.89 -7.72 -8.61
N TRP A 999 -23.62 -6.77 -7.71
CA TRP A 999 -23.70 -6.97 -6.26
C TRP A 999 -25.07 -6.62 -5.65
N ASP A 1000 -25.92 -5.87 -6.34
CA ASP A 1000 -27.20 -5.43 -5.78
C ASP A 1000 -28.18 -6.60 -5.57
N GLY A 1001 -28.90 -6.55 -4.44
CA GLY A 1001 -29.75 -7.65 -3.98
C GLY A 1001 -31.15 -7.20 -3.59
N PHE A 1002 -32.12 -8.10 -3.72
CA PHE A 1002 -33.49 -7.87 -3.28
C PHE A 1002 -33.94 -8.98 -2.32
N LEU A 1003 -34.40 -8.59 -1.12
CA LEU A 1003 -35.07 -9.48 -0.19
C LEU A 1003 -36.58 -9.30 -0.32
N ASP A 1004 -37.25 -10.31 -0.87
CA ASP A 1004 -38.71 -10.34 -0.96
C ASP A 1004 -39.29 -10.68 0.43
N TYR A 1005 -40.13 -9.80 0.99
CA TYR A 1005 -40.71 -10.01 2.32
C TYR A 1005 -41.72 -11.16 2.40
N ASN A 1006 -42.30 -11.58 1.27
CA ASN A 1006 -43.29 -12.66 1.19
C ASN A 1006 -42.63 -14.03 1.00
N LEU A 1007 -41.51 -14.08 0.27
CA LEU A 1007 -40.71 -15.29 0.11
C LEU A 1007 -39.74 -15.51 1.29
N GLY A 1008 -39.30 -14.44 1.95
CA GLY A 1008 -38.28 -14.50 3.00
C GLY A 1008 -36.93 -14.97 2.45
N GLN A 1009 -36.60 -14.59 1.20
CA GLN A 1009 -35.42 -15.07 0.48
C GLN A 1009 -34.78 -13.96 -0.36
N TRP A 1010 -33.45 -14.03 -0.48
CA TRP A 1010 -32.66 -13.18 -1.36
C TRP A 1010 -32.78 -13.63 -2.82
N THR A 1011 -33.01 -12.66 -3.69
CA THR A 1011 -33.06 -12.84 -5.14
C THR A 1011 -32.07 -11.88 -5.82
N PHE A 1012 -31.17 -12.45 -6.63
CA PHE A 1012 -30.25 -11.73 -7.52
C PHE A 1012 -30.99 -10.74 -8.42
N ILE A 1013 -30.52 -9.49 -8.50
CA ILE A 1013 -31.23 -8.41 -9.23
C ILE A 1013 -31.44 -8.74 -10.73
N ASN A 1014 -30.49 -9.43 -11.37
CA ASN A 1014 -30.63 -9.86 -12.77
C ASN A 1014 -31.67 -10.99 -12.97
N ASN A 1015 -32.09 -11.70 -11.92
CA ASN A 1015 -33.18 -12.68 -12.00
C ASN A 1015 -34.57 -12.00 -11.87
N ILE A 1016 -34.62 -10.72 -11.49
CA ILE A 1016 -35.83 -9.91 -11.32
C ILE A 1016 -35.90 -8.70 -12.27
N TYR A 1017 -35.44 -8.87 -13.50
CA TYR A 1017 -35.92 -8.09 -14.67
C TYR A 1017 -37.44 -8.23 -14.93
N LYS A 1018 -38.15 -8.99 -14.07
CA LYS A 1018 -39.62 -9.10 -13.97
C LYS A 1018 -40.18 -8.43 -12.71
N LEU A 1019 -39.41 -7.56 -12.04
CA LEU A 1019 -39.86 -6.63 -11.00
C LEU A 1019 -39.25 -5.23 -11.18
N PHE A 1020 -38.03 -5.12 -11.73
CA PHE A 1020 -37.39 -3.82 -12.00
C PHE A 1020 -37.02 -3.69 -13.49
N ILE A 1021 -37.55 -2.65 -14.14
CA ILE A 1021 -37.27 -2.31 -15.54
C ILE A 1021 -36.11 -1.29 -15.59
N PRO A 1022 -34.93 -1.68 -16.12
CA PRO A 1022 -33.86 -0.73 -16.40
C PRO A 1022 -34.19 0.11 -17.66
N PRO A 1023 -33.62 1.32 -17.80
CA PRO A 1023 -33.86 2.16 -18.99
C PRO A 1023 -33.23 1.54 -20.26
N SER A 1024 -33.66 1.98 -21.44
CA SER A 1024 -33.32 1.33 -22.72
C SER A 1024 -31.84 1.43 -23.13
N ASN A 1025 -31.03 2.18 -22.39
CA ASN A 1025 -29.59 2.34 -22.55
C ASN A 1025 -28.75 1.56 -21.52
N PHE A 1026 -29.38 0.76 -20.64
CA PHE A 1026 -28.68 0.05 -19.56
C PHE A 1026 -28.03 -1.27 -20.00
N PHE A 1027 -28.46 -1.87 -21.12
CA PHE A 1027 -27.93 -3.15 -21.63
C PHE A 1027 -27.93 -3.20 -23.16
N THR A 1028 -26.81 -3.64 -23.73
CA THR A 1028 -26.70 -4.17 -25.10
C THR A 1028 -26.82 -5.71 -25.11
N LEU A 1029 -27.14 -6.29 -26.26
CA LEU A 1029 -27.47 -7.72 -26.43
C LEU A 1029 -26.27 -8.69 -26.30
N ASP A 1030 -25.08 -8.14 -26.05
CA ASP A 1030 -23.79 -8.81 -25.81
C ASP A 1030 -23.37 -8.78 -24.33
N GLY A 1031 -24.03 -8.00 -23.47
CA GLY A 1031 -23.75 -7.91 -22.04
C GLY A 1031 -22.48 -7.15 -21.67
N SER A 1032 -21.79 -6.51 -22.62
CA SER A 1032 -20.51 -5.84 -22.40
C SER A 1032 -20.63 -4.36 -21.99
N VAL A 1033 -21.56 -4.06 -21.09
CA VAL A 1033 -21.74 -2.72 -20.51
C VAL A 1033 -21.73 -2.83 -18.99
N GLU A 1034 -20.75 -2.17 -18.38
CA GLU A 1034 -20.66 -1.97 -16.94
C GLU A 1034 -21.92 -1.22 -16.46
N VAL A 1035 -22.58 -1.71 -15.42
CA VAL A 1035 -23.90 -1.20 -15.01
C VAL A 1035 -23.75 0.27 -14.60
N ALA A 1036 -24.43 1.17 -15.31
CA ALA A 1036 -24.13 2.61 -15.33
C ALA A 1036 -24.20 3.28 -13.95
N SER A 1037 -23.06 3.27 -13.25
CA SER A 1037 -22.80 3.83 -11.93
C SER A 1037 -23.99 3.81 -10.97
N TRP A 1038 -24.40 2.62 -10.54
CA TRP A 1038 -24.79 2.53 -9.13
C TRP A 1038 -23.56 2.87 -8.30
N SER A 1039 -23.76 3.60 -7.21
CA SER A 1039 -22.72 3.84 -6.21
C SER A 1039 -22.17 2.52 -5.68
N SER A 1040 -20.85 2.31 -5.76
CA SER A 1040 -20.22 1.12 -5.18
C SER A 1040 -20.39 1.06 -3.69
N MET A 1041 -20.28 2.18 -2.99
CA MET A 1041 -20.48 2.26 -1.54
C MET A 1041 -21.12 3.58 -1.13
N ASN A 1042 -21.72 3.59 0.08
CA ASN A 1042 -22.09 4.78 0.83
C ASN A 1042 -22.94 5.88 0.12
N PRO A 1043 -23.94 5.57 -0.74
CA PRO A 1043 -24.91 6.58 -1.17
C PRO A 1043 -25.86 6.95 -0.03
N ALA A 1044 -26.76 7.90 -0.28
CA ALA A 1044 -27.95 8.11 0.54
C ALA A 1044 -29.20 7.55 -0.15
N THR A 1045 -30.00 6.81 0.60
CA THR A 1045 -31.29 6.23 0.18
C THR A 1045 -32.47 6.92 0.88
N ALA A 1046 -33.64 6.97 0.25
CA ALA A 1046 -34.90 7.35 0.91
C ALA A 1046 -36.14 6.94 0.10
N TRP A 1047 -37.23 6.48 0.76
CA TRP A 1047 -38.52 6.22 0.09
C TRP A 1047 -39.59 7.27 0.41
N SER A 1048 -40.07 8.00 -0.61
CA SER A 1048 -41.26 8.86 -0.45
C SER A 1048 -42.55 8.06 -0.62
N GLN A 1049 -43.21 7.77 0.50
CA GLN A 1049 -44.57 7.21 0.50
C GLN A 1049 -45.57 8.12 -0.24
N ALA A 1050 -45.41 9.45 -0.14
CA ALA A 1050 -46.31 10.43 -0.75
C ALA A 1050 -46.19 10.54 -2.28
N ARG A 1051 -45.07 10.08 -2.86
CA ARG A 1051 -44.88 9.93 -4.31
C ARG A 1051 -45.01 8.48 -4.78
N ASN A 1052 -44.87 7.54 -3.85
CA ASN A 1052 -44.45 6.17 -4.10
C ASN A 1052 -43.15 6.11 -4.93
N VAL A 1053 -42.12 6.86 -4.53
CA VAL A 1053 -40.83 6.96 -5.26
C VAL A 1053 -39.65 6.84 -4.30
N GLY A 1054 -38.77 5.89 -4.59
CA GLY A 1054 -37.44 5.77 -4.00
C GLY A 1054 -36.42 6.72 -4.63
N PHE A 1055 -35.42 7.11 -3.85
CA PHE A 1055 -34.36 8.04 -4.20
C PHE A 1055 -33.02 7.44 -3.75
N VAL A 1056 -32.01 7.43 -4.63
CA VAL A 1056 -30.64 6.95 -4.37
C VAL A 1056 -29.67 7.99 -4.91
N TYR A 1057 -28.77 8.52 -4.08
CA TYR A 1057 -27.94 9.67 -4.43
C TYR A 1057 -26.54 9.71 -3.79
N GLY A 1058 -25.53 10.04 -4.59
CA GLY A 1058 -24.13 10.15 -4.15
C GLY A 1058 -23.46 8.78 -4.10
N GLY A 1059 -22.64 8.55 -3.08
CA GLY A 1059 -21.81 7.35 -2.95
C GLY A 1059 -20.46 7.50 -3.67
N ASP A 1060 -19.68 6.43 -3.75
CA ASP A 1060 -18.43 6.39 -4.54
C ASP A 1060 -18.56 5.52 -5.82
N ASN A 1061 -17.51 5.53 -6.64
CA ASN A 1061 -17.32 4.65 -7.80
C ASN A 1061 -16.33 3.50 -7.50
N HIS A 1062 -16.12 2.59 -8.45
CA HIS A 1062 -15.21 1.44 -8.27
C HIS A 1062 -13.71 1.83 -8.07
N ALA A 1063 -13.34 3.10 -8.20
CA ALA A 1063 -12.02 3.63 -7.87
C ALA A 1063 -11.98 4.42 -6.54
N GLY A 1064 -13.10 4.46 -5.79
CA GLY A 1064 -13.23 5.20 -4.54
C GLY A 1064 -13.47 6.71 -4.67
N ASP A 1065 -13.55 7.26 -5.89
CA ASP A 1065 -13.90 8.68 -6.07
C ASP A 1065 -15.39 8.92 -5.73
N PRO A 1066 -15.74 9.98 -4.98
CA PRO A 1066 -17.13 10.33 -4.71
C PRO A 1066 -17.92 10.66 -5.98
N SER A 1067 -19.21 10.35 -5.98
CA SER A 1067 -20.15 10.47 -7.10
C SER A 1067 -21.21 11.56 -6.89
N ASN A 1068 -21.87 12.00 -7.95
CA ASN A 1068 -23.10 12.79 -7.91
C ASN A 1068 -24.27 12.10 -8.64
N ALA A 1069 -24.12 10.81 -8.95
CA ALA A 1069 -25.17 9.99 -9.56
C ALA A 1069 -26.48 10.06 -8.74
N LEU A 1070 -27.61 10.10 -9.46
CA LEU A 1070 -28.94 10.18 -8.90
C LEU A 1070 -29.87 9.22 -9.66
N THR A 1071 -30.46 8.28 -8.93
CA THR A 1071 -31.42 7.31 -9.48
C THR A 1071 -32.73 7.39 -8.69
N LEU A 1072 -33.85 7.40 -9.41
CA LEU A 1072 -35.19 7.28 -8.83
C LEU A 1072 -35.76 5.89 -9.12
N VAL A 1073 -36.41 5.30 -8.11
CA VAL A 1073 -37.07 3.99 -8.18
C VAL A 1073 -38.59 4.22 -8.14
N GLN A 1074 -39.31 3.96 -9.21
CA GLN A 1074 -40.72 4.36 -9.37
C GLN A 1074 -41.59 3.19 -9.83
N PRO A 1075 -42.86 3.04 -9.40
CA PRO A 1075 -43.79 2.09 -10.00
C PRO A 1075 -43.96 2.35 -11.50
N ASN A 1076 -43.98 1.28 -12.29
CA ASN A 1076 -44.19 1.36 -13.73
C ASN A 1076 -45.59 1.89 -14.05
N SER A 1077 -45.69 2.79 -15.04
CA SER A 1077 -46.95 3.44 -15.44
C SER A 1077 -48.03 2.48 -15.94
N ASN A 1078 -47.66 1.23 -16.23
CA ASN A 1078 -48.53 0.23 -16.85
C ASN A 1078 -49.34 -0.58 -15.84
N GLY A 1079 -49.08 -0.45 -14.53
CA GLY A 1079 -49.82 -1.16 -13.47
C GLY A 1079 -49.53 -2.66 -13.36
N ASP A 1080 -48.45 -3.13 -13.97
CA ASP A 1080 -48.01 -4.54 -14.02
C ASP A 1080 -47.30 -5.03 -12.74
N GLY A 1081 -47.31 -4.25 -11.67
CA GLY A 1081 -46.62 -4.53 -10.41
C GLY A 1081 -45.11 -4.32 -10.46
N LEU A 1082 -44.58 -3.85 -11.59
CA LEU A 1082 -43.16 -3.57 -11.79
C LEU A 1082 -42.80 -2.18 -11.28
N PHE A 1083 -41.51 -2.00 -11.00
CA PHE A 1083 -40.86 -0.71 -10.82
C PHE A 1083 -39.94 -0.42 -12.01
N SER A 1084 -39.56 0.83 -12.21
CA SER A 1084 -38.63 1.33 -13.20
C SER A 1084 -37.53 2.16 -12.54
N LEU A 1085 -36.39 2.24 -13.21
CA LEU A 1085 -35.21 2.97 -12.76
C LEU A 1085 -34.98 4.19 -13.66
N GLU A 1086 -35.15 5.38 -13.11
CA GLU A 1086 -34.93 6.65 -13.81
C GLU A 1086 -33.60 7.26 -13.33
N SER A 1087 -32.56 7.17 -14.18
CA SER A 1087 -31.30 7.90 -13.95
C SER A 1087 -31.48 9.36 -14.29
N ILE A 1088 -31.20 10.25 -13.33
CA ILE A 1088 -31.35 11.69 -13.46
C ILE A 1088 -29.97 12.30 -13.72
N THR A 1089 -29.83 13.00 -14.85
CA THR A 1089 -28.61 13.75 -15.16
C THR A 1089 -28.30 14.73 -14.02
N PRO A 1090 -27.12 14.66 -13.38
CA PRO A 1090 -26.77 15.58 -12.30
C PRO A 1090 -26.72 17.02 -12.81
N PRO A 1091 -27.07 18.01 -11.98
CA PRO A 1091 -27.06 19.41 -12.39
C PRO A 1091 -25.62 19.89 -12.64
N PRO A 1092 -25.38 20.86 -13.55
CA PRO A 1092 -24.02 21.30 -13.88
C PRO A 1092 -23.22 21.75 -12.66
N LEU A 1093 -21.94 21.34 -12.62
CA LEU A 1093 -20.95 21.77 -11.63
C LEU A 1093 -20.94 23.31 -11.56
N GLY A 1094 -21.18 23.83 -10.35
CA GLY A 1094 -21.47 25.25 -10.10
C GLY A 1094 -22.86 25.51 -9.53
N THR A 1095 -23.79 24.56 -9.62
CA THR A 1095 -25.06 24.58 -8.82
C THR A 1095 -25.05 23.62 -7.63
N MET A 1096 -24.25 22.56 -7.71
CA MET A 1096 -23.71 21.81 -6.57
C MET A 1096 -22.17 21.93 -6.57
N PRO A 1097 -21.51 22.01 -5.41
CA PRO A 1097 -20.07 22.34 -5.32
C PRO A 1097 -19.12 21.14 -5.40
N CYS A 1098 -19.63 19.91 -5.31
CA CYS A 1098 -18.84 18.68 -5.22
C CYS A 1098 -19.66 17.44 -5.61
N THR A 1099 -18.96 16.32 -5.76
CA THR A 1099 -19.52 14.96 -5.60
C THR A 1099 -19.53 14.58 -4.11
N LEU A 1100 -20.40 13.65 -3.71
CA LEU A 1100 -20.72 13.33 -2.30
C LEU A 1100 -20.74 11.83 -2.04
N VAL A 1101 -20.04 11.40 -1.00
CA VAL A 1101 -20.04 10.04 -0.46
C VAL A 1101 -20.25 10.06 1.06
N ARG A 1102 -20.78 9.00 1.66
CA ARG A 1102 -21.02 8.91 3.12
C ARG A 1102 -22.03 9.96 3.62
N ASN A 1103 -22.89 10.44 2.74
CA ASN A 1103 -24.08 11.25 3.02
C ASN A 1103 -25.26 10.36 3.47
N ASN A 1104 -26.32 10.95 4.03
CA ASN A 1104 -27.56 10.23 4.33
C ASN A 1104 -28.80 11.10 3.99
N ALA A 1105 -29.98 10.49 3.85
CA ALA A 1105 -31.19 11.16 3.37
C ALA A 1105 -32.48 10.71 4.05
N VAL A 1106 -33.54 11.50 3.90
CA VAL A 1106 -34.91 11.11 4.24
C VAL A 1106 -35.93 11.82 3.35
N ALA A 1107 -37.03 11.14 3.02
CA ALA A 1107 -38.06 11.67 2.13
C ALA A 1107 -39.29 12.18 2.89
N VAL A 1108 -39.73 13.40 2.58
CA VAL A 1108 -40.91 14.02 3.17
C VAL A 1108 -41.75 14.69 2.07
N GLY A 1109 -42.91 14.10 1.78
CA GLY A 1109 -43.80 14.60 0.73
C GLY A 1109 -43.14 14.56 -0.66
N ASN A 1110 -43.12 15.69 -1.35
CA ASN A 1110 -42.50 15.85 -2.66
C ASN A 1110 -40.96 15.98 -2.63
N TRP A 1111 -40.30 15.84 -1.48
CA TRP A 1111 -38.86 16.14 -1.33
C TRP A 1111 -38.07 15.00 -0.72
N ALA A 1112 -36.91 14.68 -1.29
CA ALA A 1112 -35.84 13.95 -0.60
C ALA A 1112 -34.86 14.98 -0.03
N TYR A 1113 -34.58 14.91 1.27
CA TYR A 1113 -33.62 15.78 1.97
C TYR A 1113 -32.31 15.01 2.18
N VAL A 1114 -31.17 15.63 1.85
CA VAL A 1114 -29.83 15.04 1.95
C VAL A 1114 -28.99 15.87 2.93
N VAL A 1115 -28.32 15.18 3.85
CA VAL A 1115 -27.57 15.77 4.97
C VAL A 1115 -26.10 15.31 4.93
N GLY A 1116 -25.18 16.29 4.97
CA GLY A 1116 -23.76 16.05 5.17
C GLY A 1116 -23.10 15.17 4.10
N GLY A 1117 -22.06 14.47 4.50
CA GLY A 1117 -21.20 13.64 3.65
C GLY A 1117 -19.79 14.20 3.50
N ARG A 1118 -18.92 13.38 2.91
CA ARG A 1118 -17.59 13.77 2.44
C ARG A 1118 -17.71 14.29 1.02
N CYS A 1119 -17.22 15.50 0.79
CA CYS A 1119 -17.46 16.34 -0.38
C CYS A 1119 -16.11 16.64 -1.06
N ASP A 1120 -15.92 16.15 -2.29
CA ASP A 1120 -14.72 16.44 -3.08
C ASP A 1120 -14.91 17.76 -3.85
N HIS A 1121 -14.32 18.84 -3.33
CA HIS A 1121 -14.44 20.16 -3.93
C HIS A 1121 -13.48 20.31 -5.10
N ALA A 1122 -14.00 20.74 -6.25
CA ALA A 1122 -13.24 21.06 -7.47
C ALA A 1122 -12.15 22.15 -7.32
N THR A 1123 -11.98 22.71 -6.12
CA THR A 1123 -10.88 23.60 -5.72
C THR A 1123 -9.70 22.87 -5.06
N GLY A 1124 -9.68 21.53 -5.06
CA GLY A 1124 -8.56 20.72 -4.57
C GLY A 1124 -8.60 20.45 -3.06
N GLY A 1125 -9.69 19.86 -2.56
CA GLY A 1125 -9.76 19.44 -1.16
C GLY A 1125 -11.03 18.66 -0.83
N VAL A 1126 -10.86 17.55 -0.11
CA VAL A 1126 -11.95 16.64 0.25
C VAL A 1126 -12.31 16.82 1.72
N TYR A 1127 -13.43 17.49 2.00
CA TYR A 1127 -13.83 17.87 3.36
C TYR A 1127 -15.15 17.23 3.75
N ASP A 1128 -15.41 17.13 5.06
CA ASP A 1128 -16.77 16.88 5.53
C ASP A 1128 -17.59 18.16 5.38
N GLU A 1129 -18.79 18.03 4.82
CA GLU A 1129 -19.66 19.18 4.59
C GLU A 1129 -20.78 19.25 5.64
N ASN A 1130 -21.20 20.47 5.97
CA ASN A 1130 -22.40 20.72 6.77
C ASN A 1130 -23.63 21.08 5.92
N ALA A 1131 -23.50 21.04 4.59
CA ALA A 1131 -24.57 21.46 3.70
C ALA A 1131 -25.82 20.58 3.84
N PHE A 1132 -26.96 21.25 3.78
CA PHE A 1132 -28.27 20.62 3.80
C PHE A 1132 -29.00 20.95 2.50
N ARG A 1133 -29.43 19.92 1.78
CA ARG A 1133 -29.96 20.03 0.41
C ARG A 1133 -31.25 19.24 0.30
N ARG A 1134 -32.11 19.59 -0.64
CA ARG A 1134 -33.27 18.77 -1.00
C ARG A 1134 -33.51 18.70 -2.49
N PHE A 1135 -33.91 17.53 -2.96
CA PHE A 1135 -34.29 17.23 -4.33
C PHE A 1135 -35.81 17.06 -4.43
N ASN A 1136 -36.42 17.64 -5.46
CA ASN A 1136 -37.85 17.60 -5.68
C ASN A 1136 -38.25 16.39 -6.53
N LEU A 1137 -38.92 15.42 -5.91
CA LEU A 1137 -39.38 14.17 -6.52
C LEU A 1137 -40.59 14.34 -7.46
N GLN A 1138 -40.95 15.57 -7.84
CA GLN A 1138 -42.00 15.87 -8.84
C GLN A 1138 -41.49 16.65 -10.05
N ASN A 1139 -40.58 17.61 -9.87
CA ASN A 1139 -40.06 18.43 -10.97
C ASN A 1139 -38.52 18.33 -11.14
N GLN A 1140 -37.89 17.40 -10.42
CA GLN A 1140 -36.48 17.05 -10.52
C GLN A 1140 -35.51 18.22 -10.31
N THR A 1141 -35.88 19.19 -9.46
CA THR A 1141 -35.00 20.33 -9.09
C THR A 1141 -34.36 20.19 -7.71
N TRP A 1142 -33.14 20.70 -7.59
CA TRP A 1142 -32.41 20.82 -6.32
C TRP A 1142 -32.63 22.18 -5.65
N GLN A 1143 -32.64 22.19 -4.32
CA GLN A 1143 -32.61 23.39 -3.49
C GLN A 1143 -31.64 23.21 -2.31
N THR A 1144 -30.72 24.15 -2.14
CA THR A 1144 -29.89 24.28 -0.93
C THR A 1144 -30.69 24.96 0.18
N LEU A 1145 -30.54 24.49 1.42
CA LEU A 1145 -31.19 24.99 2.63
C LEU A 1145 -30.14 25.61 3.58
N ALA A 1146 -30.55 26.07 4.75
CA ALA A 1146 -29.59 26.50 5.76
C ALA A 1146 -28.78 25.28 6.26
N PRO A 1147 -27.43 25.36 6.27
CA PRO A 1147 -26.58 24.23 6.60
C PRO A 1147 -26.75 23.80 8.06
N LEU A 1148 -26.43 22.53 8.33
CA LEU A 1148 -26.31 21.95 9.66
C LEU A 1148 -25.25 22.74 10.48
N PRO A 1149 -25.37 22.88 11.80
CA PRO A 1149 -24.42 23.68 12.57
C PRO A 1149 -22.97 23.15 12.53
N HIS A 1150 -22.77 21.83 12.43
CA HIS A 1150 -21.46 21.17 12.41
C HIS A 1150 -21.32 20.22 11.20
N PRO A 1151 -20.18 20.21 10.47
CA PRO A 1151 -19.95 19.28 9.36
C PRO A 1151 -19.90 17.82 9.83
N ARG A 1152 -20.34 16.88 9.00
CA ARG A 1152 -20.22 15.43 9.28
C ARG A 1152 -20.46 14.53 8.09
N ARG A 1153 -19.82 13.36 8.14
CA ARG A 1153 -20.06 12.16 7.32
C ARG A 1153 -20.71 11.06 8.16
N MET A 1154 -21.48 10.19 7.52
CA MET A 1154 -22.27 9.09 8.13
C MET A 1154 -23.24 9.51 9.27
N PRO A 1155 -24.01 10.62 9.15
CA PRO A 1155 -25.07 10.91 10.12
C PRO A 1155 -26.21 9.88 10.04
N VAL A 1156 -26.86 9.58 11.17
CA VAL A 1156 -28.20 8.99 11.15
C VAL A 1156 -29.21 10.11 10.88
N VAL A 1157 -30.05 9.93 9.87
CA VAL A 1157 -31.05 10.92 9.43
C VAL A 1157 -32.42 10.25 9.41
N THR A 1158 -33.40 10.86 10.07
CA THR A 1158 -34.76 10.32 10.15
C THR A 1158 -35.79 11.44 10.06
N TYR A 1159 -37.04 11.10 9.79
CA TYR A 1159 -38.16 12.05 9.79
C TYR A 1159 -39.21 11.61 10.80
N ASP A 1160 -39.37 12.41 11.86
CA ASP A 1160 -40.41 12.23 12.86
C ASP A 1160 -41.75 12.68 12.26
N SER A 1161 -42.59 11.72 11.88
CA SER A 1161 -43.94 11.99 11.40
C SER A 1161 -44.90 12.48 12.49
N HIS A 1162 -44.62 12.23 13.77
CA HIS A 1162 -45.45 12.70 14.89
C HIS A 1162 -45.21 14.18 15.21
N SER A 1163 -43.96 14.66 15.13
CA SER A 1163 -43.62 16.07 15.41
C SER A 1163 -43.39 16.95 14.16
N GLY A 1164 -43.15 16.35 12.99
CA GLY A 1164 -42.90 17.08 11.73
C GLY A 1164 -41.45 17.56 11.54
N TYR A 1165 -40.50 16.98 12.28
CA TYR A 1165 -39.08 17.33 12.23
C TYR A 1165 -38.25 16.27 11.51
N ILE A 1166 -37.23 16.70 10.76
CA ILE A 1166 -36.10 15.86 10.39
C ILE A 1166 -35.12 15.87 11.57
N VAL A 1167 -34.66 14.69 11.98
CA VAL A 1167 -33.77 14.49 13.14
C VAL A 1167 -32.44 13.95 12.63
N VAL A 1168 -31.35 14.64 12.95
CA VAL A 1168 -29.98 14.33 12.53
C VAL A 1168 -29.11 14.10 13.76
N TYR A 1169 -28.48 12.93 13.86
CA TYR A 1169 -27.72 12.55 15.05
C TYR A 1169 -26.55 11.61 14.75
N GLY A 1170 -25.56 11.61 15.66
CA GLY A 1170 -24.31 10.89 15.47
C GLY A 1170 -23.52 11.35 14.23
N GLY A 1171 -22.67 10.45 13.74
CA GLY A 1171 -21.78 10.65 12.60
C GLY A 1171 -20.37 11.03 13.01
N ASN A 1172 -19.52 11.22 12.02
CA ASN A 1172 -18.08 11.42 12.17
C ASN A 1172 -17.71 12.81 11.59
N GLY A 1173 -16.83 13.59 12.21
CA GLY A 1173 -16.45 14.89 11.64
C GLY A 1173 -15.53 15.77 12.50
N LEU A 1174 -15.11 16.90 11.92
CA LEU A 1174 -14.36 17.98 12.57
C LEU A 1174 -15.03 19.34 12.25
N ASP A 1175 -15.04 20.23 13.24
CA ASP A 1175 -15.67 21.57 13.14
C ASP A 1175 -14.93 22.55 12.22
N GLN A 1176 -13.72 22.21 11.77
CA GLN A 1176 -12.88 23.00 10.88
C GLN A 1176 -12.26 22.10 9.81
N PRO A 1177 -12.18 22.54 8.53
CA PRO A 1177 -11.44 21.81 7.51
C PRO A 1177 -9.93 21.84 7.82
N THR A 1178 -9.33 20.68 8.01
CA THR A 1178 -7.87 20.52 8.11
C THR A 1178 -7.34 19.94 6.80
N PRO A 1179 -6.12 20.31 6.34
CA PRO A 1179 -5.58 19.76 5.09
C PRO A 1179 -5.09 18.30 5.20
N ASN A 1180 -4.89 17.78 6.42
CA ASN A 1180 -4.11 16.57 6.70
C ASN A 1180 -4.97 15.34 7.07
N ASP A 1181 -6.27 15.36 6.76
CA ASP A 1181 -7.22 14.25 7.01
C ASP A 1181 -6.87 12.95 6.23
N GLN A 1182 -5.85 13.00 5.36
CA GLN A 1182 -5.28 11.86 4.62
C GLN A 1182 -4.08 11.21 5.34
N ASN A 1183 -3.34 11.93 6.21
CA ASN A 1183 -2.06 11.48 6.77
C ASN A 1183 -2.17 10.98 8.23
N GLN A 1184 -3.36 10.56 8.66
CA GLN A 1184 -3.60 9.99 9.99
C GLN A 1184 -4.60 8.80 9.91
N PRO A 1185 -4.11 7.56 9.70
CA PRO A 1185 -4.94 6.36 9.71
C PRO A 1185 -5.61 6.12 11.07
N GLY A 1186 -6.81 6.67 11.27
CA GLY A 1186 -7.69 6.32 12.39
C GLY A 1186 -8.37 7.47 13.14
N TYR A 1187 -7.99 8.74 12.95
CA TYR A 1187 -8.55 9.86 13.73
C TYR A 1187 -9.84 10.44 13.13
N TRP A 1188 -10.99 9.81 13.41
CA TRP A 1188 -12.32 10.27 12.97
C TRP A 1188 -13.18 10.56 14.22
N PRO A 1189 -13.29 11.83 14.67
CA PRO A 1189 -14.04 12.15 15.87
C PRO A 1189 -15.52 11.82 15.71
N ALA A 1190 -16.09 11.16 16.72
CA ALA A 1190 -17.50 10.85 16.80
C ALA A 1190 -18.31 12.06 17.28
N HIS A 1191 -19.57 12.18 16.84
CA HIS A 1191 -20.51 13.16 17.39
C HIS A 1191 -21.52 12.51 18.35
N ASN A 1192 -21.86 13.22 19.43
CA ASN A 1192 -23.05 12.98 20.25
C ASN A 1192 -24.21 13.93 19.90
N SER A 1193 -23.93 14.98 19.13
CA SER A 1193 -24.88 16.07 18.87
C SER A 1193 -26.15 15.63 18.12
N VAL A 1194 -27.29 16.19 18.52
CA VAL A 1194 -28.62 15.89 17.95
C VAL A 1194 -29.30 17.18 17.49
N TYR A 1195 -29.67 17.24 16.21
CA TYR A 1195 -30.24 18.43 15.56
C TYR A 1195 -31.62 18.16 14.97
N LEU A 1196 -32.54 19.10 15.17
CA LEU A 1196 -33.89 19.08 14.58
C LEU A 1196 -34.06 20.14 13.49
N TRP A 1197 -34.64 19.76 12.35
CA TRP A 1197 -35.10 20.67 11.30
C TRP A 1197 -36.60 20.58 11.11
N ASN A 1198 -37.30 21.69 11.36
CA ASN A 1198 -38.75 21.78 11.17
C ASN A 1198 -39.11 21.81 9.67
N VAL A 1199 -39.85 20.80 9.18
CA VAL A 1199 -40.21 20.71 7.77
C VAL A 1199 -41.29 21.72 7.37
N ALA A 1200 -42.14 22.15 8.31
CA ALA A 1200 -43.19 23.13 8.05
C ALA A 1200 -42.63 24.56 7.93
N THR A 1201 -41.74 24.98 8.83
CA THR A 1201 -41.16 26.33 8.83
C THR A 1201 -39.87 26.45 8.02
N GLN A 1202 -39.25 25.33 7.62
CA GLN A 1202 -37.92 25.27 6.98
C GLN A 1202 -36.84 25.90 7.87
N GLY A 1203 -36.74 25.34 9.09
CA GLY A 1203 -35.75 25.73 10.09
C GLY A 1203 -36.21 26.87 11.03
N PRO A 1204 -35.28 27.46 11.81
CA PRO A 1204 -33.86 27.13 11.87
C PRO A 1204 -33.59 25.73 12.46
N TRP A 1205 -32.33 25.28 12.42
CA TRP A 1205 -31.90 24.11 13.19
C TRP A 1205 -32.04 24.37 14.69
N LEU A 1206 -32.58 23.40 15.42
CA LEU A 1206 -32.59 23.37 16.89
C LEU A 1206 -31.53 22.36 17.35
N ASP A 1207 -30.65 22.77 18.25
CA ASP A 1207 -29.77 21.86 18.98
C ASP A 1207 -30.54 21.28 20.17
N ILE A 1208 -30.55 19.95 20.31
CA ILE A 1208 -31.19 19.24 21.44
C ILE A 1208 -30.23 18.26 22.13
N THR A 1209 -28.92 18.47 21.96
CA THR A 1209 -27.86 17.54 22.42
C THR A 1209 -27.89 17.30 23.92
N GLU A 1210 -28.12 18.34 24.72
CA GLU A 1210 -28.22 18.22 26.19
C GLU A 1210 -29.47 17.42 26.62
N GLN A 1211 -30.59 17.60 25.93
CA GLN A 1211 -31.85 16.92 26.21
C GLN A 1211 -31.81 15.45 25.80
N ALA A 1212 -31.18 15.14 24.66
CA ALA A 1212 -31.03 13.77 24.18
C ALA A 1212 -30.00 12.97 24.99
N ASN A 1213 -29.00 13.64 25.60
CA ASN A 1213 -27.95 13.04 26.44
C ASN A 1213 -27.31 11.79 25.79
N MET A 1214 -27.07 11.88 24.48
CA MET A 1214 -26.56 10.78 23.65
C MET A 1214 -25.06 10.56 23.93
N PRO A 1215 -24.54 9.33 23.88
CA PRO A 1215 -23.09 9.10 23.84
C PRO A 1215 -22.50 9.56 22.50
N TYR A 1216 -21.19 9.73 22.43
CA TYR A 1216 -20.49 9.98 21.16
C TYR A 1216 -20.48 8.70 20.33
N ILE A 1217 -21.12 8.70 19.15
CA ILE A 1217 -21.19 7.51 18.28
C ILE A 1217 -20.59 7.75 16.90
N ARG A 1218 -19.94 6.71 16.38
CA ARG A 1218 -19.37 6.65 15.03
C ARG A 1218 -20.05 5.54 14.23
N ASN A 1219 -20.18 5.71 12.91
CA ASN A 1219 -20.74 4.71 12.00
C ASN A 1219 -22.10 4.14 12.49
N GLY A 1220 -23.00 5.01 12.95
CA GLY A 1220 -24.31 4.59 13.44
C GLY A 1220 -25.29 4.28 12.31
N ALA A 1221 -26.14 3.27 12.49
CA ALA A 1221 -27.31 3.04 11.65
C ALA A 1221 -28.58 3.01 12.51
N GLY A 1222 -29.72 3.39 11.92
CA GLY A 1222 -30.99 3.48 12.63
C GLY A 1222 -32.09 4.09 11.77
N ALA A 1223 -33.33 3.97 12.24
CA ALA A 1223 -34.51 4.52 11.57
C ALA A 1223 -35.53 5.00 12.61
N TYR A 1224 -36.63 5.57 12.12
CA TYR A 1224 -37.76 6.01 12.93
C TYR A 1224 -38.98 5.11 12.69
N ASP A 1225 -39.63 4.68 13.75
CA ASP A 1225 -40.85 3.88 13.70
C ASP A 1225 -42.10 4.78 13.82
N PRO A 1226 -42.83 5.06 12.72
CA PRO A 1226 -44.05 5.87 12.74
C PRO A 1226 -45.23 5.24 13.49
N THR A 1227 -45.15 3.98 13.93
CA THR A 1227 -46.21 3.34 14.74
C THR A 1227 -46.05 3.57 16.24
N THR A 1228 -44.85 3.90 16.70
CA THR A 1228 -44.54 4.12 18.13
C THR A 1228 -43.93 5.50 18.42
N GLY A 1229 -43.34 6.16 17.42
CA GLY A 1229 -42.67 7.46 17.55
C GLY A 1229 -41.22 7.40 18.03
N TRP A 1230 -40.61 6.22 18.10
CA TRP A 1230 -39.20 6.05 18.49
C TRP A 1230 -38.25 6.16 17.31
N HIS A 1231 -37.20 6.96 17.48
CA HIS A 1231 -35.97 6.91 16.68
C HIS A 1231 -35.02 5.90 17.33
N CYS A 1232 -34.83 4.74 16.72
CA CYS A 1232 -33.94 3.72 17.26
C CYS A 1232 -32.70 3.54 16.38
N TYR A 1233 -31.55 3.41 17.02
CA TYR A 1233 -30.25 3.24 16.38
C TYR A 1233 -29.41 2.21 17.12
N ARG A 1234 -28.42 1.67 16.42
CA ARG A 1234 -27.32 0.89 17.00
C ARG A 1234 -26.01 1.61 16.65
N PRO A 1235 -25.12 1.88 17.62
CA PRO A 1235 -23.86 2.53 17.33
C PRO A 1235 -22.88 1.53 16.72
N GLY A 1236 -22.07 1.97 15.75
CA GLY A 1236 -20.92 1.20 15.29
C GLY A 1236 -19.84 1.16 16.36
N ASN A 1237 -19.33 2.34 16.74
CA ASN A 1237 -18.44 2.52 17.90
C ASN A 1237 -18.99 3.59 18.86
N VAL A 1238 -18.59 3.50 20.13
CA VAL A 1238 -19.00 4.43 21.21
C VAL A 1238 -17.76 5.00 21.90
N TYR A 1239 -17.74 6.32 22.12
CA TYR A 1239 -16.60 7.06 22.67
C TYR A 1239 -16.96 7.86 23.93
N ASP A 1240 -15.96 8.10 24.79
CA ASP A 1240 -16.07 9.03 25.93
C ASP A 1240 -15.86 10.48 25.51
N ALA A 1241 -16.09 11.42 26.43
CA ALA A 1241 -15.90 12.86 26.20
C ALA A 1241 -14.43 13.29 26.00
N ASN A 1242 -13.47 12.36 26.08
CA ASN A 1242 -12.05 12.59 25.81
C ASN A 1242 -11.60 11.96 24.46
N GLY A 1243 -12.50 11.27 23.75
CA GLY A 1243 -12.19 10.56 22.50
C GLY A 1243 -11.71 9.12 22.67
N ASN A 1244 -11.73 8.54 23.88
CA ASN A 1244 -11.40 7.12 24.09
C ASN A 1244 -12.57 6.22 23.69
N VAL A 1245 -12.29 5.07 23.07
CA VAL A 1245 -13.31 4.04 22.79
C VAL A 1245 -13.78 3.40 24.10
N ILE A 1246 -15.10 3.40 24.39
CA ILE A 1246 -15.67 2.77 25.60
C ILE A 1246 -15.87 1.25 25.39
N SER A 1247 -14.81 0.57 24.95
CA SER A 1247 -14.70 -0.89 24.73
C SER A 1247 -15.61 -1.53 23.67
N PHE A 1248 -15.16 -2.66 23.12
CA PHE A 1248 -15.96 -3.59 22.30
C PHE A 1248 -16.87 -4.45 23.20
N THR A 1249 -17.82 -3.83 23.90
CA THR A 1249 -18.80 -4.52 24.75
C THR A 1249 -20.24 -4.08 24.43
N SER A 1250 -21.21 -4.44 25.28
CA SER A 1250 -22.63 -4.61 24.91
C SER A 1250 -23.31 -3.42 24.21
N ALA A 1251 -22.80 -2.20 24.32
CA ALA A 1251 -23.36 -1.02 23.66
C ALA A 1251 -23.38 -1.09 22.12
N THR A 1252 -22.31 -1.61 21.47
CA THR A 1252 -22.29 -1.81 20.00
C THR A 1252 -23.15 -3.01 19.57
N ARG A 1253 -23.46 -3.88 20.52
CA ARG A 1253 -24.24 -5.11 20.40
C ARG A 1253 -25.72 -4.91 20.77
N SER A 1254 -26.17 -3.65 20.81
CA SER A 1254 -27.51 -3.27 21.30
C SER A 1254 -28.12 -2.10 20.52
N VAL A 1255 -29.46 -2.02 20.51
CA VAL A 1255 -30.21 -0.84 20.05
C VAL A 1255 -30.57 0.07 21.21
N SER A 1256 -30.39 1.38 21.00
CA SER A 1256 -30.89 2.44 21.86
C SER A 1256 -31.94 3.26 21.09
N CYS A 1257 -32.95 3.76 21.79
CA CYS A 1257 -34.02 4.56 21.19
C CYS A 1257 -34.21 5.90 21.91
N MET A 1258 -34.62 6.92 21.16
CA MET A 1258 -35.08 8.22 21.68
C MET A 1258 -36.42 8.63 21.07
N GLN A 1259 -37.28 9.32 21.83
CA GLN A 1259 -38.58 9.81 21.40
C GLN A 1259 -38.74 11.30 21.77
N LEU A 1260 -39.30 12.10 20.86
CA LEU A 1260 -39.45 13.54 21.01
C LEU A 1260 -40.87 13.90 21.49
N GLU A 1261 -41.00 14.34 22.74
CA GLU A 1261 -42.27 14.80 23.30
C GLU A 1261 -42.36 16.34 23.33
N PHE A 1262 -43.23 16.90 22.50
CA PHE A 1262 -43.50 18.34 22.47
C PHE A 1262 -44.75 18.68 23.29
N THR A 1263 -44.56 19.33 24.44
CA THR A 1263 -45.66 19.81 25.30
C THR A 1263 -45.85 21.32 25.12
N SER A 1264 -46.99 21.73 24.54
CA SER A 1264 -47.33 23.16 24.41
C SER A 1264 -47.81 23.76 25.73
N SER A 1265 -47.62 25.07 25.91
CA SER A 1265 -48.12 25.80 27.08
C SER A 1265 -49.57 26.33 26.90
N LYS A 1266 -50.39 25.68 26.06
CA LYS A 1266 -51.75 26.11 25.66
C LYS A 1266 -52.78 25.01 25.96
#